data_AF-A0A4Q3I0D9-F1
#
_entry.id   AF-A0A4Q3I0D9-F1
#
_cell.length_a   1.000
_cell.length_b   1.000
_cell.length_c   1.000
_cell.angle_alpha   90.00
_cell.angle_beta   90.00
_cell.angle_gamma   90.00
#
_symmetry.space_group_name_H-M   'P 1'
#
loop_
_entity.id
_entity.type
_entity.pdbx_description
1 polymer ?
#
loop_
_entity_poly.entity_id
_entity_poly.type
_entity_poly.pdbx_seq_one_letter_code
_entity_poly.pdbx_strand_id
1 'polypeptide(L)'
;MSVPIFCRRGHLPGSLAAGTCIRFQPQCTNEIRRQLTRRARVAQNSGDKGTGGPEFPGFDPKAVEAYIVKDPHEMAMNFARAMENLGKAASEWLAPRERGDIPDPALDPLSDLIKTLSQVTEYWISEPQRTLQAQTLLFSSYMGIWTRSLSQFGGAPQESEPAALPRDKRFADEDWVKNPFFAFMRQVFTVTATWAETLVAEAQGLDEHTRHKAAFYVKQVTAALSPANFAITNPEVYRATVASHGANLVTGMKMLAEDIMAGGGELRLRQTDASKFALGLNIALTPGKVVARNDLCEVLQYEPTTETVFKRPLVIVPPWINKFYILDLTPQKSFIKWCVDRGHTVFVISWVNPDRRHAAKGWEAYMHEGIDFALDTIETSTGEREVDAIGYCVGGTLLAATLAFHAKTNVKRIASATFLATQVDFTYAGDLKVFVDEAQVSTIETYMNATGYFDGSKMAAAFNMLRASELIWPYVVNNYLKGQEPLPFDLLYWNSDSTRMTPANHAYYLRNCYLDNKLSNGLMELAGERLSLKDIVIPVYNLATSEDHIAPAKSVFLGSSLFGGSVDFVLAGSGHIAGVVNPPERRKYRYWTDGQLKDTLEDWVAGSQEHEGSWWTHWQDWIGPKAGNQVPARKPGGSALTALADAPGTYVLVRD
;
A
#
# COMPACT_ATOMS: atom_id res chain seq x y z
N MET A 1 -56.86 11.72 -18.71
CA MET A 1 -56.90 11.57 -20.18
C MET A 1 -55.90 10.46 -20.53
N SER A 2 -56.27 9.19 -20.47
CA SER A 2 -56.99 8.40 -21.50
C SER A 2 -56.12 8.02 -22.72
N VAL A 3 -55.54 6.81 -22.62
CA VAL A 3 -55.09 5.76 -23.59
C VAL A 3 -55.75 5.86 -25.00
N PRO A 4 -55.12 5.50 -26.18
CA PRO A 4 -54.62 4.14 -26.56
C PRO A 4 -53.38 4.03 -27.48
N ILE A 5 -52.50 3.02 -27.30
CA ILE A 5 -52.48 1.64 -27.88
C ILE A 5 -52.58 1.57 -29.42
N PHE A 6 -51.52 1.09 -30.08
CA PHE A 6 -51.64 0.19 -31.24
C PHE A 6 -50.51 -0.84 -31.28
N CYS A 7 -50.91 -2.11 -31.36
CA CYS A 7 -50.09 -3.31 -31.51
C CYS A 7 -50.27 -3.80 -32.96
N ARG A 8 -49.20 -4.19 -33.67
CA ARG A 8 -49.31 -5.06 -34.86
C ARG A 8 -48.16 -6.06 -34.94
N ARG A 9 -48.54 -7.34 -34.83
CA ARG A 9 -47.80 -8.54 -35.22
C ARG A 9 -47.66 -8.61 -36.75
N GLY A 10 -46.54 -9.13 -37.24
CA GLY A 10 -46.34 -9.53 -38.64
C GLY A 10 -45.55 -10.84 -38.71
N HIS A 11 -46.16 -11.85 -39.34
CA HIS A 11 -45.75 -13.24 -39.48
C HIS A 11 -44.63 -13.47 -40.52
N LEU A 12 -43.82 -14.52 -40.28
CA LEU A 12 -43.02 -15.29 -41.25
C LEU A 12 -43.91 -16.07 -42.25
N PRO A 13 -43.38 -16.44 -43.44
CA PRO A 13 -43.13 -17.87 -43.73
C PRO A 13 -41.82 -18.08 -44.56
N GLY A 14 -41.02 -19.14 -44.41
CA GLY A 14 -41.22 -20.55 -44.82
C GLY A 14 -39.91 -21.02 -45.50
N SER A 15 -39.15 -21.95 -44.91
CA SER A 15 -39.06 -23.40 -45.19
C SER A 15 -38.47 -23.81 -46.55
N LEU A 16 -37.30 -24.48 -46.51
CA LEU A 16 -36.95 -25.57 -47.42
C LEU A 16 -35.92 -26.50 -46.75
N ALA A 17 -36.34 -27.75 -46.58
CA ALA A 17 -35.58 -28.86 -46.03
C ALA A 17 -34.92 -29.67 -47.16
N ALA A 18 -33.73 -30.22 -46.89
CA ALA A 18 -33.23 -31.41 -47.56
C ALA A 18 -32.32 -32.17 -46.59
N GLY A 19 -32.78 -33.34 -46.15
CA GLY A 19 -31.99 -34.29 -45.36
C GLY A 19 -31.36 -35.36 -46.24
N THR A 20 -30.20 -35.85 -45.82
CA THR A 20 -29.67 -37.14 -46.27
C THR A 20 -29.05 -37.86 -45.08
N CYS A 21 -29.64 -38.98 -44.68
CA CYS A 21 -29.12 -39.93 -43.71
C CYS A 21 -27.92 -40.71 -44.28
N ILE A 22 -26.86 -40.89 -43.49
CA ILE A 22 -25.90 -41.98 -43.67
C ILE A 22 -25.69 -42.68 -42.31
N ARG A 23 -25.99 -43.98 -42.28
CA ARG A 23 -25.75 -44.94 -41.18
C ARG A 23 -24.24 -45.20 -41.03
N PHE A 24 -23.73 -45.28 -39.80
CA PHE A 24 -22.41 -45.86 -39.51
C PHE A 24 -22.55 -47.13 -38.65
N GLN A 25 -21.95 -48.22 -39.13
CA GLN A 25 -21.82 -49.51 -38.45
C GLN A 25 -20.72 -49.50 -37.38
N PRO A 26 -20.83 -50.29 -36.29
CA PRO A 26 -19.79 -50.45 -35.28
C PRO A 26 -18.89 -51.64 -35.60
N GLN A 27 -17.76 -51.42 -36.31
CA GLN A 27 -16.76 -52.49 -36.55
C GLN A 27 -15.29 -52.10 -36.29
N CYS A 28 -14.98 -50.89 -35.80
CA CYS A 28 -13.58 -50.47 -35.57
C CYS A 28 -13.08 -50.55 -34.10
N THR A 29 -13.79 -51.19 -33.18
CA THR A 29 -13.41 -51.22 -31.75
C THR A 29 -12.72 -52.51 -31.28
N ASN A 30 -12.72 -53.58 -32.08
CA ASN A 30 -12.15 -54.87 -31.68
C ASN A 30 -10.73 -55.16 -32.21
N GLU A 31 -10.25 -54.42 -33.19
CA GLU A 31 -8.94 -54.66 -33.82
C GLU A 31 -7.80 -53.91 -33.08
N ILE A 32 -8.08 -52.74 -32.51
CA ILE A 32 -7.15 -51.96 -31.68
C ILE A 32 -6.86 -52.66 -30.34
N ARG A 33 -7.87 -53.34 -29.76
CA ARG A 33 -7.71 -54.05 -28.48
C ARG A 33 -6.83 -55.29 -28.59
N ARG A 34 -6.79 -55.97 -29.76
CA ARG A 34 -5.91 -57.13 -30.02
C ARG A 34 -4.46 -56.74 -30.32
N GLN A 35 -4.21 -55.56 -30.90
CA GLN A 35 -2.84 -55.09 -31.15
C GLN A 35 -2.12 -54.64 -29.87
N LEU A 36 -2.85 -54.06 -28.90
CA LEU A 36 -2.28 -53.61 -27.63
C LEU A 36 -1.85 -54.78 -26.71
N THR A 37 -2.55 -55.92 -26.75
CA THR A 37 -2.18 -57.09 -25.92
C THR A 37 -1.00 -57.89 -26.48
N ARG A 38 -0.69 -57.76 -27.78
CA ARG A 38 0.47 -58.43 -28.41
C ARG A 38 1.79 -57.69 -28.18
N ARG A 39 1.75 -56.35 -28.05
CA ARG A 39 2.94 -55.53 -27.71
C ARG A 39 3.37 -55.67 -26.25
N ALA A 40 2.45 -55.94 -25.33
CA ALA A 40 2.76 -56.12 -23.91
C ALA A 40 3.47 -57.44 -23.57
N ARG A 41 3.56 -58.41 -24.51
CA ARG A 41 4.16 -59.73 -24.27
C ARG A 41 5.55 -59.93 -24.90
N VAL A 42 6.07 -58.93 -25.63
CA VAL A 42 7.41 -58.99 -26.26
C VAL A 42 8.44 -58.16 -25.49
N ALA A 43 8.02 -57.27 -24.58
CA ALA A 43 8.91 -56.39 -23.82
C ALA A 43 9.57 -57.02 -22.57
N GLN A 44 9.39 -58.33 -22.32
CA GLN A 44 9.95 -59.01 -21.13
C GLN A 44 11.12 -59.95 -21.41
N ASN A 45 11.60 -60.10 -22.66
CA ASN A 45 12.75 -60.96 -22.96
C ASN A 45 13.63 -60.36 -24.06
N SER A 46 14.50 -59.42 -23.71
CA SER A 46 15.78 -59.20 -24.37
C SER A 46 16.57 -58.15 -23.60
N GLY A 47 17.52 -58.61 -22.78
CA GLY A 47 18.58 -57.75 -22.29
C GLY A 47 19.55 -57.49 -23.43
N ASP A 48 19.69 -56.22 -23.83
CA ASP A 48 20.89 -55.79 -24.53
C ASP A 48 21.19 -54.32 -24.22
N LYS A 49 22.44 -54.04 -23.89
CA LYS A 49 22.97 -52.71 -23.60
C LYS A 49 23.28 -52.04 -24.93
N GLY A 50 22.40 -51.13 -25.38
CA GLY A 50 22.59 -50.30 -26.56
C GLY A 50 22.56 -48.82 -26.22
N THR A 51 23.64 -48.14 -26.56
CA THR A 51 23.96 -46.72 -26.34
C THR A 51 22.99 -45.71 -26.97
N GLY A 52 22.66 -44.67 -26.20
CA GLY A 52 22.60 -43.27 -26.65
C GLY A 52 21.55 -42.88 -27.70
N GLY A 53 20.34 -42.56 -27.24
CA GLY A 53 19.48 -41.56 -27.89
C GLY A 53 19.16 -40.47 -26.85
N PRO A 54 19.10 -39.18 -27.21
CA PRO A 54 18.84 -38.14 -26.23
C PRO A 54 17.40 -38.28 -25.72
N GLU A 55 17.24 -38.64 -24.44
CA GLU A 55 16.01 -38.35 -23.71
C GLU A 55 15.89 -36.83 -23.62
N PHE A 56 15.05 -36.27 -24.48
CA PHE A 56 14.67 -34.86 -24.45
C PHE A 56 13.93 -34.57 -23.13
N PRO A 57 14.31 -33.56 -22.34
CA PRO A 57 13.46 -33.07 -21.25
C PRO A 57 12.35 -32.22 -21.87
N GLY A 58 11.43 -32.87 -22.57
CA GLY A 58 10.26 -32.24 -23.20
C GLY A 58 9.05 -32.34 -22.28
N PHE A 59 8.40 -31.21 -22.04
CA PHE A 59 7.03 -31.01 -21.55
C PHE A 59 6.29 -32.27 -21.02
N ASP A 60 6.09 -32.34 -19.69
CA ASP A 60 5.32 -33.43 -19.07
C ASP A 60 3.83 -33.33 -19.47
N PRO A 61 3.26 -34.30 -20.21
CA PRO A 61 1.85 -34.28 -20.60
C PRO A 61 0.89 -34.27 -19.39
N LYS A 62 1.32 -34.74 -18.21
CA LYS A 62 0.53 -34.67 -16.97
C LYS A 62 0.37 -33.24 -16.47
N ALA A 63 1.27 -32.33 -16.82
CA ALA A 63 1.16 -30.92 -16.49
C ALA A 63 -0.08 -30.28 -17.16
N VAL A 64 -0.56 -30.82 -18.28
CA VAL A 64 -1.77 -30.33 -18.97
C VAL A 64 -3.06 -30.79 -18.30
N GLU A 65 -3.05 -31.91 -17.58
CA GLU A 65 -4.26 -32.48 -16.99
C GLU A 65 -4.94 -31.51 -16.00
N ALA A 66 -4.14 -30.73 -15.27
CA ALA A 66 -4.63 -29.69 -14.35
C ALA A 66 -5.38 -28.54 -15.06
N TYR A 67 -5.26 -28.43 -16.38
CA TYR A 67 -5.85 -27.37 -17.21
C TYR A 67 -7.05 -27.86 -18.05
N ILE A 68 -7.40 -29.16 -17.97
CA ILE A 68 -8.50 -29.73 -18.74
C ILE A 68 -9.81 -29.60 -17.97
N VAL A 69 -10.80 -28.98 -18.60
CA VAL A 69 -12.17 -28.88 -18.07
C VAL A 69 -12.81 -30.26 -18.01
N LYS A 70 -13.06 -30.75 -16.79
CA LYS A 70 -13.63 -32.08 -16.54
C LYS A 70 -15.17 -32.10 -16.61
N ASP A 71 -15.82 -31.01 -16.21
CA ASP A 71 -17.28 -30.82 -16.31
C ASP A 71 -17.59 -29.48 -16.99
N PRO A 72 -17.84 -29.47 -18.32
CA PRO A 72 -18.18 -28.26 -19.06
C PRO A 72 -19.55 -27.68 -18.72
N HIS A 73 -20.52 -28.50 -18.28
CA HIS A 73 -21.87 -28.04 -17.98
C HIS A 73 -21.89 -27.25 -16.67
N GLU A 74 -21.29 -27.81 -15.62
CA GLU A 74 -21.16 -27.10 -14.34
C GLU A 74 -20.35 -25.81 -14.49
N MET A 75 -19.26 -25.86 -15.27
CA MET A 75 -18.45 -24.68 -15.58
C MET A 75 -19.26 -23.59 -16.28
N ALA A 76 -20.08 -23.94 -17.28
CA ALA A 76 -20.95 -22.97 -17.95
C ALA A 76 -21.99 -22.35 -17.01
N MET A 77 -22.59 -23.15 -16.12
CA MET A 77 -23.55 -22.65 -15.12
C MET A 77 -22.88 -21.71 -14.10
N ASN A 78 -21.68 -22.03 -13.63
CA ASN A 78 -20.95 -21.16 -12.72
C ASN A 78 -20.46 -19.88 -13.41
N PHE A 79 -20.06 -19.92 -14.68
CA PHE A 79 -19.80 -18.69 -15.45
C PHE A 79 -21.04 -17.79 -15.55
N ALA A 80 -22.22 -18.37 -15.80
CA ALA A 80 -23.45 -17.58 -15.83
C ALA A 80 -23.74 -16.90 -14.48
N ARG A 81 -23.54 -17.61 -13.36
CA ARG A 81 -23.66 -17.04 -12.00
C ARG A 81 -22.60 -15.96 -11.71
N ALA A 82 -21.37 -16.16 -12.15
CA ALA A 82 -20.31 -15.16 -12.01
C ALA A 82 -20.66 -13.88 -12.79
N MET A 83 -21.19 -14.02 -14.01
CA MET A 83 -21.69 -12.91 -14.82
C MET A 83 -22.89 -12.20 -14.16
N GLU A 84 -23.79 -12.93 -13.50
CA GLU A 84 -24.88 -12.33 -12.72
C GLU A 84 -24.35 -11.46 -11.57
N ASN A 85 -23.37 -11.96 -10.81
CA ASN A 85 -22.74 -11.20 -9.72
C ASN A 85 -21.94 -10.00 -10.26
N LEU A 86 -21.28 -10.14 -11.41
CA LEU A 86 -20.62 -9.01 -12.07
C LEU A 86 -21.64 -7.96 -12.54
N GLY A 87 -22.81 -8.38 -13.02
CA GLY A 87 -23.92 -7.48 -13.34
C GLY A 87 -24.46 -6.72 -12.12
N LYS A 88 -24.53 -7.38 -10.95
CA LYS A 88 -24.84 -6.71 -9.68
C LYS A 88 -23.77 -5.68 -9.31
N ALA A 89 -22.50 -6.06 -9.39
CA ALA A 89 -21.36 -5.16 -9.14
C ALA A 89 -21.42 -3.91 -10.04
N ALA A 90 -21.70 -4.08 -11.34
CA ALA A 90 -21.86 -2.97 -12.28
C ALA A 90 -23.07 -2.08 -11.93
N SER A 91 -24.17 -2.67 -11.48
CA SER A 91 -25.37 -1.92 -11.05
C SER A 91 -25.09 -1.07 -9.82
N GLU A 92 -24.43 -1.62 -8.80
CA GLU A 92 -24.02 -0.88 -7.59
C GLU A 92 -23.04 0.25 -7.91
N TRP A 93 -22.15 0.05 -8.90
CA TRP A 93 -21.23 1.08 -9.35
C TRP A 93 -21.92 2.21 -10.13
N LEU A 94 -22.90 1.89 -10.98
CA LEU A 94 -23.63 2.87 -11.79
C LEU A 94 -24.64 3.68 -10.98
N ALA A 95 -25.32 3.06 -10.01
CA ALA A 95 -26.49 3.67 -9.37
C ALA A 95 -26.22 5.05 -8.72
N PRO A 96 -25.12 5.29 -7.97
CA PRO A 96 -24.83 6.62 -7.42
C PRO A 96 -24.44 7.65 -8.49
N ARG A 97 -23.83 7.22 -9.59
CA ARG A 97 -23.45 8.08 -10.71
C ARG A 97 -24.68 8.56 -11.48
N GLU A 98 -25.66 7.68 -11.68
CA GLU A 98 -26.95 8.04 -12.29
C GLU A 98 -27.79 8.97 -11.40
N ARG A 99 -27.70 8.81 -10.07
CA ARG A 99 -28.38 9.70 -9.12
C ARG A 99 -27.71 11.08 -8.96
N GLY A 100 -26.47 11.24 -9.43
CA GLY A 100 -25.68 12.46 -9.24
C GLY A 100 -25.14 12.62 -7.82
N ASP A 101 -25.08 11.54 -7.03
CA ASP A 101 -24.58 11.54 -5.65
C ASP A 101 -23.06 11.71 -5.59
N ILE A 102 -22.36 11.35 -6.67
CA ILE A 102 -20.91 11.50 -6.82
C ILE A 102 -20.67 12.76 -7.66
N PRO A 103 -20.12 13.85 -7.07
CA PRO A 103 -19.78 15.04 -7.83
C PRO A 103 -18.79 14.72 -8.97
N ASP A 104 -19.02 15.35 -10.11
CA ASP A 104 -18.26 15.27 -11.37
C ASP A 104 -16.73 15.45 -11.19
N PRO A 105 -15.89 15.05 -12.18
CA PRO A 105 -14.66 14.25 -12.08
C PRO A 105 -13.42 15.14 -11.83
N ALA A 106 -13.55 16.18 -11.00
CA ALA A 106 -12.49 17.17 -10.84
C ALA A 106 -11.17 16.54 -10.35
N LEU A 107 -11.25 15.44 -9.60
CA LEU A 107 -10.10 14.67 -9.12
C LEU A 107 -9.85 13.39 -9.95
N ASP A 108 -10.21 13.36 -11.25
CA ASP A 108 -10.03 12.16 -12.08
C ASP A 108 -8.55 11.89 -12.40
N PRO A 109 -7.92 10.86 -11.79
CA PRO A 109 -6.54 10.52 -12.04
C PRO A 109 -6.30 10.08 -13.49
N LEU A 110 -7.36 9.69 -14.22
CA LEU A 110 -7.29 9.28 -15.62
C LEU A 110 -6.94 10.45 -16.54
N SER A 111 -7.51 11.63 -16.30
CA SER A 111 -7.20 12.83 -17.11
C SER A 111 -5.72 13.21 -16.98
N ASP A 112 -5.19 13.16 -15.75
CA ASP A 112 -3.78 13.46 -15.49
C ASP A 112 -2.86 12.40 -16.11
N LEU A 113 -3.21 11.12 -15.99
CA LEU A 113 -2.53 10.02 -16.67
C LEU A 113 -2.46 10.23 -18.18
N ILE A 114 -3.61 10.55 -18.82
CA ILE A 114 -3.67 10.77 -20.27
C ILE A 114 -2.79 11.96 -20.67
N LYS A 115 -2.89 13.07 -19.93
CA LYS A 115 -2.09 14.28 -20.18
C LYS A 115 -0.60 13.98 -20.09
N THR A 116 -0.15 13.35 -19.01
CA THR A 116 1.27 13.02 -18.78
C THR A 116 1.80 12.04 -19.84
N LEU A 117 1.07 10.97 -20.15
CA LEU A 117 1.52 10.00 -21.17
C LEU A 117 1.48 10.57 -22.59
N SER A 118 0.60 11.55 -22.86
CA SER A 118 0.56 12.25 -24.15
C SER A 118 1.86 13.04 -24.38
N GLN A 119 2.43 13.67 -23.36
CA GLN A 119 3.69 14.41 -23.46
C GLN A 119 4.89 13.48 -23.75
N VAL A 120 4.91 12.29 -23.14
CA VAL A 120 5.91 11.26 -23.47
C VAL A 120 5.74 10.81 -24.92
N THR A 121 4.50 10.57 -25.34
CA THR A 121 4.20 10.16 -26.71
C THR A 121 4.66 11.23 -27.70
N GLU A 122 4.34 12.50 -27.44
CA GLU A 122 4.77 13.66 -28.25
C GLU A 122 6.30 13.74 -28.38
N TYR A 123 7.04 13.53 -27.28
CA TYR A 123 8.50 13.47 -27.31
C TYR A 123 9.05 12.40 -28.27
N TRP A 124 8.47 11.20 -28.27
CA TRP A 124 8.93 10.11 -29.13
C TRP A 124 8.51 10.27 -30.60
N ILE A 125 7.33 10.84 -30.88
CA ILE A 125 6.82 11.01 -32.25
C ILE A 125 7.32 12.29 -32.94
N SER A 126 7.76 13.29 -32.17
CA SER A 126 8.28 14.56 -32.72
C SER A 126 9.53 14.38 -33.59
N GLU A 127 10.31 13.32 -33.36
CA GLU A 127 11.50 12.98 -34.15
C GLU A 127 11.38 11.56 -34.74
N PRO A 128 11.31 11.41 -36.08
CA PRO A 128 11.13 10.11 -36.72
C PRO A 128 12.21 9.07 -36.36
N GLN A 129 13.44 9.50 -36.09
CA GLN A 129 14.55 8.62 -35.69
C GLN A 129 14.30 7.96 -34.33
N ARG A 130 13.77 8.70 -33.35
CA ARG A 130 13.43 8.18 -32.01
C ARG A 130 12.34 7.12 -32.09
N THR A 131 11.28 7.41 -32.83
CA THR A 131 10.18 6.46 -33.07
C THR A 131 10.70 5.17 -33.73
N LEU A 132 11.54 5.30 -34.77
CA LEU A 132 12.11 4.14 -35.46
C LEU A 132 13.00 3.30 -34.53
N GLN A 133 13.83 3.93 -33.70
CA GLN A 133 14.67 3.27 -32.71
C GLN A 133 13.82 2.50 -31.68
N ALA A 134 12.82 3.16 -31.10
CA ALA A 134 11.90 2.57 -30.13
C ALA A 134 11.15 1.34 -30.70
N GLN A 135 10.65 1.44 -31.94
CA GLN A 135 9.97 0.34 -32.62
C GLN A 135 10.91 -0.82 -32.95
N THR A 136 12.14 -0.53 -33.40
CA THR A 136 13.13 -1.55 -33.76
C THR A 136 13.58 -2.36 -32.55
N LEU A 137 13.79 -1.70 -31.41
CA LEU A 137 14.14 -2.37 -30.14
C LEU A 137 13.03 -3.31 -29.66
N LEU A 138 11.77 -2.87 -29.73
CA LEU A 138 10.63 -3.71 -29.34
C LEU A 138 10.45 -4.89 -30.30
N PHE A 139 10.51 -4.64 -31.61
CA PHE A 139 10.35 -5.67 -32.63
C PHE A 139 11.43 -6.75 -32.54
N SER A 140 12.70 -6.35 -32.40
CA SER A 140 13.81 -7.30 -32.23
C SER A 140 13.65 -8.15 -30.97
N SER A 141 13.20 -7.56 -29.86
CA SER A 141 12.94 -8.28 -28.61
C SER A 141 11.81 -9.31 -28.74
N TYR A 142 10.71 -8.96 -29.41
CA TYR A 142 9.62 -9.91 -29.71
C TYR A 142 10.07 -11.03 -30.66
N MET A 143 10.86 -10.73 -31.70
CA MET A 143 11.41 -11.76 -32.58
C MET A 143 12.32 -12.74 -31.83
N GLY A 144 13.09 -12.25 -30.86
CA GLY A 144 13.87 -13.09 -29.96
C GLY A 144 12.99 -14.04 -29.13
N ILE A 145 11.87 -13.54 -28.58
CA ILE A 145 10.90 -14.37 -27.84
C ILE A 145 10.26 -15.42 -28.76
N TRP A 146 9.80 -15.02 -29.95
CA TRP A 146 9.19 -15.92 -30.93
C TRP A 146 10.15 -17.05 -31.33
N THR A 147 11.41 -16.72 -31.63
CA THR A 147 12.43 -17.70 -32.02
C THR A 147 12.72 -18.70 -30.90
N ARG A 148 12.84 -18.24 -29.65
CA ARG A 148 13.02 -19.10 -28.47
C ARG A 148 11.80 -19.97 -28.17
N SER A 149 10.61 -19.43 -28.37
CA SER A 149 9.37 -20.17 -28.14
C SER A 149 9.23 -21.31 -29.16
N LEU A 150 9.51 -21.03 -30.43
CA LEU A 150 9.52 -22.03 -31.50
C LEU A 150 10.56 -23.13 -31.26
N SER A 151 11.75 -22.81 -30.76
CA SER A 151 12.77 -23.81 -30.43
C SER A 151 12.38 -24.68 -29.22
N GLN A 152 11.74 -24.10 -28.20
CA GLN A 152 11.21 -24.84 -27.04
C GLN A 152 10.06 -25.79 -27.42
N PHE A 153 9.13 -25.35 -28.28
CA PHE A 153 8.10 -26.23 -28.85
C PHE A 153 8.69 -27.35 -29.72
N GLY A 154 9.86 -27.11 -30.32
CA GLY A 154 10.64 -28.10 -31.07
C GLY A 154 11.48 -29.06 -30.21
N GLY A 155 11.40 -28.99 -28.88
CA GLY A 155 12.08 -29.90 -27.96
C GLY A 155 13.53 -29.53 -27.64
N ALA A 156 14.00 -28.33 -27.99
CA ALA A 156 15.32 -27.88 -27.57
C ALA A 156 15.38 -27.72 -26.03
N PRO A 157 16.52 -28.04 -25.38
CA PRO A 157 16.68 -27.80 -23.95
C PRO A 157 16.39 -26.34 -23.61
N GLN A 158 15.70 -26.12 -22.49
CA GLN A 158 15.48 -24.78 -21.97
C GLN A 158 16.85 -24.13 -21.68
N GLU A 159 17.26 -23.18 -22.52
CA GLU A 159 18.40 -22.33 -22.19
C GLU A 159 18.07 -21.60 -20.87
N SER A 160 18.99 -21.70 -19.90
CA SER A 160 18.88 -21.01 -18.63
C SER A 160 18.68 -19.53 -18.87
N GLU A 161 17.60 -18.96 -18.30
CA GLU A 161 17.36 -17.52 -18.38
C GLU A 161 18.60 -16.75 -17.90
N PRO A 162 18.93 -15.59 -18.50
CA PRO A 162 19.95 -14.72 -17.97
C PRO A 162 19.65 -14.43 -16.49
N ALA A 163 20.63 -14.66 -15.61
CA ALA A 163 20.48 -14.65 -14.15
C ALA A 163 20.23 -13.26 -13.52
N ALA A 164 19.58 -12.33 -14.22
CA ALA A 164 19.57 -10.90 -13.87
C ALA A 164 18.18 -10.26 -13.73
N LEU A 165 17.08 -10.97 -13.97
CA LEU A 165 15.75 -10.39 -13.73
C LEU A 165 15.42 -10.45 -12.23
N PRO A 166 15.05 -9.33 -11.59
CA PRO A 166 14.54 -9.33 -10.23
C PRO A 166 13.40 -10.36 -10.10
N ARG A 167 13.41 -11.16 -9.04
CA ARG A 167 12.33 -12.13 -8.77
C ARG A 167 11.03 -11.39 -8.47
N ASP A 168 10.24 -11.14 -9.50
CA ASP A 168 8.88 -10.62 -9.37
C ASP A 168 7.97 -11.70 -8.77
N LYS A 169 7.42 -11.41 -7.58
CA LYS A 169 6.57 -12.34 -6.82
C LYS A 169 5.31 -12.74 -7.58
N ARG A 170 4.84 -11.94 -8.55
CA ARG A 170 3.69 -12.28 -9.41
C ARG A 170 3.93 -13.53 -10.25
N PHE A 171 5.18 -13.85 -10.53
CA PHE A 171 5.59 -14.99 -11.35
C PHE A 171 6.23 -16.11 -10.52
N ALA A 172 5.83 -16.26 -9.25
CA ALA A 172 6.42 -17.23 -8.32
C ALA A 172 6.04 -18.70 -8.63
N ASP A 173 4.89 -18.94 -9.27
CA ASP A 173 4.47 -20.29 -9.66
C ASP A 173 5.40 -20.88 -10.72
N GLU A 174 5.77 -22.16 -10.57
CA GLU A 174 6.73 -22.81 -11.47
C GLU A 174 6.23 -22.91 -12.92
N ASP A 175 4.91 -22.89 -13.16
CA ASP A 175 4.37 -22.96 -14.52
C ASP A 175 4.64 -21.70 -15.34
N TRP A 176 4.97 -20.57 -14.71
CA TRP A 176 5.49 -19.39 -15.42
C TRP A 176 6.82 -19.65 -16.14
N VAL A 177 7.51 -20.73 -15.80
CA VAL A 177 8.78 -21.16 -16.38
C VAL A 177 8.62 -22.49 -17.12
N LYS A 178 7.90 -23.45 -16.52
CA LYS A 178 7.78 -24.83 -17.04
C LYS A 178 6.76 -24.99 -18.16
N ASN A 179 5.72 -24.16 -18.20
CA ASN A 179 4.67 -24.24 -19.21
C ASN A 179 4.95 -23.25 -20.36
N PRO A 180 5.10 -23.70 -21.61
CA PRO A 180 5.46 -22.83 -22.74
C PRO A 180 4.52 -21.66 -22.97
N PHE A 181 3.21 -21.84 -22.71
CA PHE A 181 2.22 -20.77 -22.89
C PHE A 181 2.41 -19.65 -21.87
N PHE A 182 2.50 -19.99 -20.58
CA PHE A 182 2.69 -19.00 -19.52
C PHE A 182 4.10 -18.37 -19.57
N ALA A 183 5.11 -19.15 -19.93
CA ALA A 183 6.47 -18.64 -20.17
C ALA A 183 6.50 -17.60 -21.29
N PHE A 184 5.82 -17.86 -22.42
CA PHE A 184 5.67 -16.89 -23.50
C PHE A 184 4.98 -15.60 -23.04
N MET A 185 3.84 -15.72 -22.34
CA MET A 185 3.10 -14.56 -21.82
C MET A 185 3.94 -13.71 -20.86
N ARG A 186 4.67 -14.35 -19.94
CA ARG A 186 5.60 -13.67 -19.02
C ARG A 186 6.70 -12.92 -19.79
N GLN A 187 7.32 -13.56 -20.79
CA GLN A 187 8.39 -12.93 -21.57
C GLN A 187 7.90 -11.73 -22.38
N VAL A 188 6.76 -11.87 -23.06
CA VAL A 188 6.14 -10.75 -23.81
C VAL A 188 5.83 -9.60 -22.87
N PHE A 189 5.24 -9.89 -21.70
CA PHE A 189 4.96 -8.88 -20.68
C PHE A 189 6.23 -8.17 -20.20
N THR A 190 7.26 -8.91 -19.79
CA THR A 190 8.51 -8.32 -19.28
C THR A 190 9.16 -7.42 -20.32
N VAL A 191 9.27 -7.86 -21.57
CA VAL A 191 9.82 -7.04 -22.66
C VAL A 191 9.00 -5.78 -22.88
N THR A 192 7.67 -5.89 -22.88
CA THR A 192 6.78 -4.74 -23.08
C THR A 192 6.89 -3.73 -21.93
N ALA A 193 6.91 -4.22 -20.69
CA ALA A 193 7.01 -3.40 -19.50
C ALA A 193 8.36 -2.68 -19.43
N THR A 194 9.47 -3.39 -19.64
CA THR A 194 10.80 -2.79 -19.70
C THR A 194 10.91 -1.77 -20.83
N TRP A 195 10.38 -2.07 -22.01
CA TRP A 195 10.35 -1.13 -23.13
C TRP A 195 9.59 0.16 -22.76
N ALA A 196 8.40 0.04 -22.18
CA ALA A 196 7.60 1.20 -21.77
C ALA A 196 8.32 2.04 -20.69
N GLU A 197 9.00 1.39 -19.73
CA GLU A 197 9.82 2.07 -18.73
C GLU A 197 11.01 2.81 -19.36
N THR A 198 11.70 2.18 -20.33
CA THR A 198 12.79 2.81 -21.09
C THR A 198 12.32 4.04 -21.85
N LEU A 199 11.14 4.00 -22.48
CA LEU A 199 10.59 5.16 -23.19
C LEU A 199 10.44 6.37 -22.27
N VAL A 200 10.05 6.16 -21.02
CA VAL A 200 9.96 7.26 -20.06
C VAL A 200 11.34 7.70 -19.58
N ALA A 201 12.21 6.75 -19.24
CA ALA A 201 13.53 7.05 -18.70
C ALA A 201 14.41 7.83 -19.69
N GLU A 202 14.32 7.51 -20.98
CA GLU A 202 15.09 8.13 -22.05
C GLU A 202 14.45 9.41 -22.62
N ALA A 203 13.28 9.83 -22.11
CA ALA A 203 12.62 11.08 -22.51
C ALA A 203 13.31 12.32 -21.90
N GLN A 204 14.56 12.58 -22.29
CA GLN A 204 15.42 13.63 -21.73
C GLN A 204 14.93 15.07 -21.99
N GLY A 205 14.00 15.25 -22.94
CA GLY A 205 13.41 16.56 -23.25
C GLY A 205 12.26 16.97 -22.31
N LEU A 206 11.81 16.08 -21.42
CA LEU A 206 10.78 16.37 -20.43
C LEU A 206 11.40 16.87 -19.12
N ASP A 207 10.70 17.76 -18.42
CA ASP A 207 11.07 18.16 -17.07
C ASP A 207 11.01 16.95 -16.11
N GLU A 208 11.77 17.05 -15.02
CA GLU A 208 11.95 15.93 -14.08
C GLU A 208 10.64 15.50 -13.42
N HIS A 209 9.73 16.44 -13.14
CA HIS A 209 8.44 16.13 -12.51
C HIS A 209 7.54 15.37 -13.47
N THR A 210 7.38 15.84 -14.70
CA THR A 210 6.62 15.14 -15.75
C THR A 210 7.17 13.74 -16.00
N ARG A 211 8.50 13.58 -16.10
CA ARG A 211 9.13 12.27 -16.29
C ARG A 211 8.89 11.34 -15.10
N HIS A 212 8.92 11.86 -13.87
CA HIS A 212 8.60 11.08 -12.68
C HIS A 212 7.12 10.65 -12.65
N LYS A 213 6.18 11.56 -12.95
CA LYS A 213 4.74 11.24 -13.12
C LYS A 213 4.52 10.16 -14.18
N ALA A 214 5.18 10.30 -15.33
CA ALA A 214 5.09 9.32 -16.41
C ALA A 214 5.61 7.94 -15.97
N ALA A 215 6.74 7.90 -15.25
CA ALA A 215 7.32 6.65 -14.79
C ALA A 215 6.39 5.95 -13.79
N PHE A 216 5.76 6.73 -12.92
CA PHE A 216 4.71 6.25 -12.03
C PHE A 216 3.53 5.67 -12.82
N TYR A 217 2.93 6.41 -13.75
CA TYR A 217 1.76 5.95 -14.50
C TYR A 217 2.05 4.75 -15.39
N VAL A 218 3.22 4.69 -16.04
CA VAL A 218 3.63 3.50 -16.80
C VAL A 218 3.68 2.28 -15.90
N LYS A 219 4.23 2.38 -14.68
CA LYS A 219 4.20 1.28 -13.71
C LYS A 219 2.78 0.86 -13.33
N GLN A 220 1.85 1.81 -13.18
CA GLN A 220 0.43 1.49 -12.89
C GLN A 220 -0.22 0.73 -14.05
N VAL A 221 -0.02 1.20 -15.28
CA VAL A 221 -0.58 0.58 -16.50
C VAL A 221 0.03 -0.80 -16.73
N THR A 222 1.36 -0.95 -16.62
CA THR A 222 2.01 -2.26 -16.77
C THR A 222 1.64 -3.20 -15.63
N ALA A 223 1.48 -2.70 -14.39
CA ALA A 223 0.97 -3.50 -13.29
C ALA A 223 -0.42 -4.04 -13.61
N ALA A 224 -1.32 -3.22 -14.16
CA ALA A 224 -2.68 -3.60 -14.52
C ALA A 224 -2.75 -4.63 -15.65
N LEU A 225 -1.94 -4.43 -16.69
CA LEU A 225 -1.89 -5.30 -17.87
C LEU A 225 -1.07 -6.59 -17.65
N SER A 226 -0.60 -6.84 -16.42
CA SER A 226 0.15 -8.06 -16.11
C SER A 226 -0.68 -9.31 -16.41
N PRO A 227 -0.10 -10.33 -17.09
CA PRO A 227 -0.82 -11.57 -17.36
C PRO A 227 -1.18 -12.34 -16.07
N ALA A 228 -0.54 -12.01 -14.94
CA ALA A 228 -0.90 -12.56 -13.63
C ALA A 228 -2.27 -12.07 -13.12
N ASN A 229 -2.85 -11.03 -13.70
CA ASN A 229 -4.10 -10.42 -13.21
C ASN A 229 -5.36 -10.92 -13.91
N PHE A 230 -5.28 -11.94 -14.78
CA PHE A 230 -6.43 -12.45 -15.52
C PHE A 230 -6.58 -13.96 -15.34
N ALA A 231 -7.84 -14.42 -15.30
CA ALA A 231 -8.17 -15.80 -15.00
C ALA A 231 -7.60 -16.82 -16.00
N ILE A 232 -7.44 -16.41 -17.26
CA ILE A 232 -6.97 -17.31 -18.33
C ILE A 232 -5.44 -17.36 -18.42
N THR A 233 -4.77 -16.25 -18.12
CA THR A 233 -3.33 -16.11 -18.32
C THR A 233 -2.54 -16.30 -17.03
N ASN A 234 -3.18 -16.45 -15.87
CA ASN A 234 -2.55 -16.81 -14.61
C ASN A 234 -2.69 -18.33 -14.37
N PRO A 235 -1.58 -19.09 -14.25
CA PRO A 235 -1.62 -20.53 -14.09
C PRO A 235 -2.33 -20.98 -12.81
N GLU A 236 -2.09 -20.30 -11.68
CA GLU A 236 -2.73 -20.65 -10.41
C GLU A 236 -4.24 -20.42 -10.45
N VAL A 237 -4.67 -19.28 -11.00
CA VAL A 237 -6.09 -18.95 -11.12
C VAL A 237 -6.77 -19.89 -12.11
N TYR A 238 -6.13 -20.18 -13.23
CA TYR A 238 -6.70 -21.09 -14.23
C TYR A 238 -6.90 -22.48 -13.65
N ARG A 239 -5.88 -23.05 -12.98
CA ARG A 239 -5.99 -24.34 -12.30
C ARG A 239 -7.09 -24.33 -11.23
N ALA A 240 -7.18 -23.27 -10.42
CA ALA A 240 -8.25 -23.12 -9.44
C ALA A 240 -9.65 -23.06 -10.10
N THR A 241 -9.75 -22.39 -11.25
CA THR A 241 -11.00 -22.27 -12.02
C THR A 241 -11.42 -23.61 -12.60
N VAL A 242 -10.49 -24.35 -13.20
CA VAL A 242 -10.74 -25.70 -13.72
C VAL A 242 -11.10 -26.67 -12.59
N ALA A 243 -10.34 -26.66 -11.49
CA ALA A 243 -10.53 -27.57 -10.36
C ALA A 243 -11.85 -27.33 -9.61
N SER A 244 -12.34 -26.09 -9.58
CA SER A 244 -13.60 -25.71 -8.92
C SER A 244 -14.77 -25.59 -9.88
N HIS A 245 -14.62 -26.00 -11.15
CA HIS A 245 -15.64 -25.83 -12.19
C HIS A 245 -16.17 -24.39 -12.27
N GLY A 246 -15.29 -23.38 -12.10
CA GLY A 246 -15.63 -21.96 -12.12
C GLY A 246 -16.27 -21.40 -10.84
N ALA A 247 -16.46 -22.20 -9.80
CA ALA A 247 -17.09 -21.75 -8.55
C ALA A 247 -16.27 -20.66 -7.84
N ASN A 248 -14.93 -20.68 -7.97
CA ASN A 248 -14.05 -19.61 -7.50
C ASN A 248 -14.45 -18.22 -8.03
N LEU A 249 -14.80 -18.12 -9.32
CA LEU A 249 -15.20 -16.86 -9.95
C LEU A 249 -16.58 -16.41 -9.46
N VAL A 250 -17.50 -17.34 -9.18
CA VAL A 250 -18.81 -17.00 -8.60
C VAL A 250 -18.63 -16.33 -7.24
N THR A 251 -17.84 -16.94 -6.36
CA THR A 251 -17.51 -16.40 -5.04
C THR A 251 -16.77 -15.07 -5.15
N GLY A 252 -15.78 -14.99 -6.05
CA GLY A 252 -15.00 -13.78 -6.26
C GLY A 252 -15.82 -12.59 -6.78
N MET A 253 -16.68 -12.80 -7.79
CA MET A 253 -17.56 -11.74 -8.31
C MET A 253 -18.62 -11.32 -7.28
N LYS A 254 -19.07 -12.24 -6.41
CA LYS A 254 -19.94 -11.89 -5.29
C LYS A 254 -19.23 -10.94 -4.32
N MET A 255 -17.98 -11.25 -3.95
CA MET A 255 -17.17 -10.37 -3.08
C MET A 255 -16.94 -9.01 -3.74
N LEU A 256 -16.68 -8.97 -5.05
CA LEU A 256 -16.56 -7.71 -5.79
C LEU A 256 -17.84 -6.86 -5.69
N ALA A 257 -19.02 -7.46 -5.87
CA ALA A 257 -20.29 -6.75 -5.74
C ALA A 257 -20.51 -6.21 -4.31
N GLU A 258 -20.22 -7.03 -3.30
CA GLU A 258 -20.30 -6.62 -1.89
C GLU A 258 -19.32 -5.47 -1.57
N ASP A 259 -18.11 -5.47 -2.17
CA ASP A 259 -17.09 -4.44 -1.95
C ASP A 259 -17.45 -3.10 -2.59
N ILE A 260 -18.07 -3.11 -3.78
CA ILE A 260 -18.60 -1.90 -4.42
C ILE A 260 -19.78 -1.36 -3.61
N MET A 261 -20.67 -2.23 -3.15
CA MET A 261 -21.80 -1.85 -2.31
C MET A 261 -21.32 -1.24 -0.98
N ALA A 262 -20.33 -1.85 -0.33
CA ALA A 262 -19.75 -1.35 0.91
C ALA A 262 -19.00 -0.01 0.75
N GLY A 263 -18.56 0.32 -0.47
CA GLY A 263 -17.98 1.61 -0.81
C GLY A 263 -18.99 2.62 -1.36
N GLY A 264 -20.29 2.36 -1.26
CA GLY A 264 -21.32 3.29 -1.76
C GLY A 264 -21.26 3.51 -3.27
N GLY A 265 -20.82 2.50 -4.03
CA GLY A 265 -20.60 2.53 -5.48
C GLY A 265 -19.18 2.89 -5.93
N GLU A 266 -18.26 3.10 -5.00
CA GLU A 266 -16.82 3.01 -5.25
C GLU A 266 -16.29 1.64 -4.79
N LEU A 267 -15.22 1.15 -5.41
CA LEU A 267 -14.62 -0.13 -5.04
C LEU A 267 -13.83 0.02 -3.72
N ARG A 268 -14.36 -0.54 -2.62
CA ARG A 268 -13.65 -0.61 -1.34
C ARG A 268 -12.99 -1.98 -1.17
N LEU A 269 -11.68 -2.06 -1.43
CA LEU A 269 -10.93 -3.31 -1.32
C LEU A 269 -10.95 -3.86 0.11
N ARG A 270 -11.45 -5.09 0.27
CA ARG A 270 -11.57 -5.83 1.53
C ARG A 270 -10.23 -6.50 1.93
N GLN A 271 -9.20 -5.70 2.16
CA GLN A 271 -7.83 -6.23 2.37
C GLN A 271 -7.68 -7.16 3.60
N THR A 272 -8.65 -7.17 4.52
CA THR A 272 -8.67 -7.98 5.74
C THR A 272 -10.10 -8.32 6.13
N ASP A 273 -10.31 -9.39 6.89
CA ASP A 273 -11.59 -9.63 7.54
C ASP A 273 -11.78 -8.70 8.75
N ALA A 274 -12.41 -7.55 8.49
CA ALA A 274 -12.68 -6.54 9.50
C ALA A 274 -13.65 -7.01 10.60
N SER A 275 -14.45 -8.07 10.37
CA SER A 275 -15.38 -8.61 11.38
C SER A 275 -14.65 -9.21 12.58
N LYS A 276 -13.35 -9.51 12.44
CA LYS A 276 -12.49 -10.06 13.49
C LYS A 276 -11.82 -9.01 14.34
N PHE A 277 -11.99 -7.71 14.07
CA PHE A 277 -11.33 -6.65 14.82
C PHE A 277 -12.32 -5.67 15.44
N ALA A 278 -12.10 -5.36 16.70
CA ALA A 278 -12.86 -4.36 17.46
C ALA A 278 -11.91 -3.62 18.41
N LEU A 279 -11.81 -2.30 18.21
CA LEU A 279 -10.96 -1.41 19.01
C LEU A 279 -11.34 -1.48 20.49
N GLY A 280 -10.35 -1.61 21.36
CA GLY A 280 -10.51 -1.79 22.79
C GLY A 280 -10.95 -3.19 23.24
N LEU A 281 -11.27 -4.11 22.31
CA LEU A 281 -11.63 -5.50 22.63
C LEU A 281 -10.56 -6.51 22.21
N ASN A 282 -10.03 -6.40 20.99
CA ASN A 282 -8.94 -7.26 20.54
C ASN A 282 -7.79 -6.56 19.78
N ILE A 283 -7.85 -5.23 19.63
CA ILE A 283 -6.82 -4.37 19.06
C ILE A 283 -6.84 -3.03 19.83
N ALA A 284 -5.70 -2.35 20.01
CA ALA A 284 -5.57 -1.19 20.90
C ALA A 284 -5.93 -1.53 22.36
N LEU A 285 -5.21 -2.51 22.93
CA LEU A 285 -5.54 -3.13 24.22
C LEU A 285 -4.68 -2.64 25.39
N THR A 286 -3.72 -1.74 25.16
CA THR A 286 -2.88 -1.30 26.26
C THR A 286 -3.73 -0.55 27.29
N PRO A 287 -3.81 -1.01 28.56
CA PRO A 287 -4.65 -0.38 29.55
C PRO A 287 -4.26 1.08 29.78
N GLY A 288 -5.23 1.96 29.86
CA GLY A 288 -5.03 3.40 29.97
C GLY A 288 -6.33 4.15 30.15
N LYS A 289 -6.24 5.47 30.30
CA LYS A 289 -7.39 6.36 30.47
C LYS A 289 -7.27 7.57 29.55
N VAL A 290 -8.40 8.09 29.08
CA VAL A 290 -8.50 9.46 28.58
C VAL A 290 -8.44 10.40 29.78
N VAL A 291 -7.38 11.20 29.89
CA VAL A 291 -7.17 12.10 31.05
C VAL A 291 -7.52 13.57 30.74
N ALA A 292 -7.60 13.92 29.46
CA ALA A 292 -8.11 15.21 29.00
C ALA A 292 -8.71 15.09 27.59
N ARG A 293 -9.60 16.01 27.22
CA ARG A 293 -10.22 16.07 25.89
C ARG A 293 -10.56 17.52 25.54
N ASN A 294 -10.37 17.88 24.28
CA ASN A 294 -10.93 19.09 23.68
C ASN A 294 -11.58 18.75 22.32
N ASP A 295 -11.92 19.77 21.52
CA ASP A 295 -12.59 19.56 20.23
C ASP A 295 -11.72 18.83 19.19
N LEU A 296 -10.39 18.83 19.33
CA LEU A 296 -9.46 18.31 18.31
C LEU A 296 -8.81 16.97 18.71
N CYS A 297 -8.61 16.73 20.01
CA CYS A 297 -7.98 15.50 20.47
C CYS A 297 -8.43 15.04 21.88
N GLU A 298 -8.20 13.76 22.14
CA GLU A 298 -8.14 13.15 23.46
C GLU A 298 -6.67 12.95 23.84
N VAL A 299 -6.30 13.24 25.09
CA VAL A 299 -4.98 12.91 25.65
C VAL A 299 -5.12 11.64 26.47
N LEU A 300 -4.50 10.56 26.01
CA LEU A 300 -4.46 9.27 26.67
C LEU A 300 -3.25 9.19 27.59
N GLN A 301 -3.40 8.60 28.77
CA GLN A 301 -2.29 8.17 29.62
C GLN A 301 -2.44 6.68 29.93
N TYR A 302 -1.38 5.91 29.71
CA TYR A 302 -1.40 4.46 29.92
C TYR A 302 -1.06 4.08 31.36
N GLU A 303 -1.63 2.96 31.81
CA GLU A 303 -1.38 2.40 33.14
C GLU A 303 0.03 1.81 33.20
N PRO A 304 0.85 2.12 34.22
CA PRO A 304 2.20 1.59 34.33
C PRO A 304 2.19 0.08 34.60
N THR A 305 3.14 -0.65 34.01
CA THR A 305 3.35 -2.08 34.25
C THR A 305 4.60 -2.38 35.09
N THR A 306 5.26 -1.34 35.60
CA THR A 306 6.46 -1.40 36.45
C THR A 306 6.22 -0.67 37.78
N GLU A 307 6.97 -1.02 38.83
CA GLU A 307 6.88 -0.35 40.14
C GLU A 307 7.43 1.08 40.13
N THR A 308 8.44 1.33 39.29
CA THR A 308 9.02 2.66 39.05
C THR A 308 9.00 2.99 37.56
N VAL A 309 8.97 4.28 37.26
CA VAL A 309 8.99 4.84 35.91
C VAL A 309 10.03 5.96 35.81
N PHE A 310 10.46 6.31 34.60
CA PHE A 310 11.28 7.50 34.37
C PHE A 310 10.55 8.77 34.83
N LYS A 311 11.31 9.68 35.45
CA LYS A 311 10.78 10.95 35.93
C LYS A 311 10.18 11.75 34.77
N ARG A 312 10.92 11.95 33.68
CA ARG A 312 10.42 12.67 32.51
C ARG A 312 9.36 11.82 31.77
N PRO A 313 8.13 12.32 31.56
CA PRO A 313 7.11 11.61 30.79
C PRO A 313 7.42 11.59 29.30
N LEU A 314 6.83 10.63 28.60
CA LEU A 314 6.91 10.46 27.15
C LEU A 314 5.57 10.83 26.51
N VAL A 315 5.56 11.73 25.53
CA VAL A 315 4.37 12.04 24.72
C VAL A 315 4.55 11.57 23.28
N ILE A 316 3.54 10.90 22.74
CA ILE A 316 3.51 10.44 21.35
C ILE A 316 2.49 11.28 20.58
N VAL A 317 2.95 11.90 19.51
CA VAL A 317 2.21 12.67 18.52
C VAL A 317 2.07 11.80 17.25
N PRO A 318 1.03 10.96 17.17
CA PRO A 318 0.79 10.11 16.01
C PRO A 318 0.32 10.93 14.81
N PRO A 319 0.32 10.36 13.59
CA PRO A 319 -0.35 10.98 12.46
C PRO A 319 -1.86 11.08 12.70
N TRP A 320 -2.49 12.09 12.11
CA TRP A 320 -3.95 12.17 11.97
C TRP A 320 -4.45 11.61 10.62
N ILE A 321 -3.52 11.26 9.73
CA ILE A 321 -3.80 10.46 8.53
C ILE A 321 -3.78 9.00 8.99
N ASN A 322 -4.95 8.37 9.02
CA ASN A 322 -5.27 7.17 9.80
C ASN A 322 -5.12 7.40 11.32
N LYS A 323 -5.40 6.34 12.10
CA LYS A 323 -5.56 6.43 13.55
C LYS A 323 -4.29 6.05 14.33
N PHE A 324 -4.17 6.51 15.56
CA PHE A 324 -2.96 6.33 16.38
C PHE A 324 -2.59 4.87 16.68
N TYR A 325 -3.59 3.96 16.66
CA TYR A 325 -3.43 2.58 17.14
C TYR A 325 -2.51 1.71 16.26
N ILE A 326 -1.91 2.25 15.20
CA ILE A 326 -0.79 1.62 14.52
C ILE A 326 0.40 1.36 15.47
N LEU A 327 0.56 2.19 16.50
CA LEU A 327 1.55 2.00 17.56
C LEU A 327 1.05 1.14 18.73
N ASP A 328 -0.22 0.71 18.70
CA ASP A 328 -0.87 -0.15 19.69
C ASP A 328 -1.80 -1.17 19.01
N LEU A 329 -1.26 -2.00 18.10
CA LEU A 329 -2.06 -3.01 17.39
C LEU A 329 -2.49 -4.14 18.36
N THR A 330 -1.86 -5.32 18.26
CA THR A 330 -2.02 -6.37 19.26
C THR A 330 -0.97 -6.20 20.36
N PRO A 331 -1.12 -6.83 21.54
CA PRO A 331 -0.13 -6.73 22.61
C PRO A 331 1.30 -7.10 22.17
N GLN A 332 1.45 -8.03 21.23
CA GLN A 332 2.75 -8.46 20.68
C GLN A 332 3.29 -7.54 19.58
N LYS A 333 2.54 -6.52 19.16
CA LYS A 333 2.89 -5.53 18.14
C LYS A 333 2.67 -4.09 18.63
N SER A 334 2.59 -3.88 19.94
CA SER A 334 2.35 -2.57 20.52
C SER A 334 3.67 -1.93 20.97
N PHE A 335 4.06 -0.86 20.27
CA PHE A 335 5.18 -0.02 20.69
C PHE A 335 4.83 0.74 21.97
N ILE A 336 3.57 1.20 22.09
CA ILE A 336 3.07 1.89 23.29
C ILE A 336 3.18 0.99 24.52
N LYS A 337 2.67 -0.25 24.44
CA LYS A 337 2.80 -1.23 25.52
C LYS A 337 4.26 -1.49 25.86
N TRP A 338 5.10 -1.63 24.83
CA TRP A 338 6.52 -1.87 25.04
C TRP A 338 7.21 -0.72 25.78
N CYS A 339 6.92 0.54 25.44
CA CYS A 339 7.42 1.70 26.18
C CYS A 339 6.97 1.70 27.65
N VAL A 340 5.69 1.37 27.91
CA VAL A 340 5.15 1.22 29.27
C VAL A 340 5.91 0.12 30.02
N ASP A 341 6.14 -1.04 29.39
CA ASP A 341 6.91 -2.16 29.94
C ASP A 341 8.42 -1.87 30.10
N ARG A 342 8.92 -0.77 29.55
CA ARG A 342 10.29 -0.24 29.76
C ARG A 342 10.34 0.86 30.82
N GLY A 343 9.23 1.13 31.50
CA GLY A 343 9.16 2.09 32.60
C GLY A 343 8.96 3.54 32.15
N HIS A 344 8.43 3.79 30.95
CA HIS A 344 8.03 5.15 30.56
C HIS A 344 6.62 5.47 31.07
N THR A 345 6.39 6.71 31.54
CA THR A 345 5.03 7.23 31.68
C THR A 345 4.58 7.72 30.30
N VAL A 346 3.75 6.93 29.61
CA VAL A 346 3.41 7.18 28.20
C VAL A 346 2.07 7.93 28.08
N PHE A 347 2.10 9.01 27.31
CA PHE A 347 0.94 9.76 26.85
C PHE A 347 0.83 9.69 25.33
N VAL A 348 -0.39 9.63 24.79
CA VAL A 348 -0.67 9.64 23.34
C VAL A 348 -1.75 10.65 23.03
N ILE A 349 -1.54 11.45 21.98
CA ILE A 349 -2.59 12.30 21.40
C ILE A 349 -3.45 11.44 20.47
N SER A 350 -4.74 11.28 20.78
CA SER A 350 -5.72 10.61 19.92
C SER A 350 -6.56 11.68 19.20
N TRP A 351 -6.25 11.91 17.93
CA TRP A 351 -6.92 12.93 17.11
C TRP A 351 -8.38 12.57 16.84
N VAL A 352 -9.25 13.59 16.76
CA VAL A 352 -10.62 13.45 16.27
C VAL A 352 -10.63 13.04 14.80
N ASN A 353 -11.63 12.24 14.38
CA ASN A 353 -11.97 12.14 12.96
C ASN A 353 -12.85 13.35 12.59
N PRO A 354 -12.34 14.36 11.85
CA PRO A 354 -13.02 15.63 11.70
C PRO A 354 -14.31 15.53 10.89
N ASP A 355 -15.20 16.47 11.16
CA ASP A 355 -16.39 16.76 10.36
C ASP A 355 -16.43 18.26 10.00
N ARG A 356 -17.51 18.71 9.37
CA ARG A 356 -17.68 20.11 8.94
C ARG A 356 -17.44 21.16 10.05
N ARG A 357 -17.66 20.83 11.32
CA ARG A 357 -17.43 21.74 12.45
C ARG A 357 -15.95 22.08 12.64
N HIS A 358 -15.08 21.18 12.19
CA HIS A 358 -13.63 21.29 12.35
C HIS A 358 -12.96 21.93 11.14
N ALA A 359 -13.72 22.39 10.14
CA ALA A 359 -13.17 22.80 8.85
C ALA A 359 -12.08 23.88 8.95
N ALA A 360 -12.21 24.79 9.91
CA ALA A 360 -11.27 25.88 10.17
C ALA A 360 -10.07 25.49 11.05
N LYS A 361 -10.01 24.28 11.60
CA LYS A 361 -8.88 23.81 12.43
C LYS A 361 -7.68 23.57 11.51
N GLY A 362 -6.81 24.57 11.40
CA GLY A 362 -5.57 24.54 10.62
C GLY A 362 -4.36 24.06 11.43
N TRP A 363 -3.17 24.22 10.85
CA TRP A 363 -1.91 23.76 11.44
C TRP A 363 -1.65 24.31 12.86
N GLU A 364 -1.96 25.59 13.08
CA GLU A 364 -1.87 26.24 14.41
C GLU A 364 -2.82 25.62 15.45
N ALA A 365 -4.02 25.19 15.04
CA ALA A 365 -4.95 24.52 15.95
C ALA A 365 -4.40 23.15 16.36
N TYR A 366 -3.80 22.39 15.43
CA TYR A 366 -3.15 21.12 15.76
C TYR A 366 -1.92 21.30 16.68
N MET A 367 -1.21 22.43 16.58
CA MET A 367 -0.13 22.78 17.50
C MET A 367 -0.67 23.12 18.89
N HIS A 368 -1.58 24.10 18.99
CA HIS A 368 -2.06 24.62 20.28
C HIS A 368 -3.06 23.69 20.97
N GLU A 369 -4.06 23.20 20.25
CA GLU A 369 -5.09 22.31 20.80
C GLU A 369 -4.65 20.84 20.78
N GLY A 370 -3.54 20.52 20.12
CA GLY A 370 -2.93 19.19 20.16
C GLY A 370 -1.74 19.13 21.10
N ILE A 371 -0.58 19.56 20.61
CA ILE A 371 0.71 19.40 21.30
C ILE A 371 0.76 20.23 22.58
N ASP A 372 0.48 21.54 22.52
CA ASP A 372 0.55 22.39 23.72
C ASP A 372 -0.46 21.96 24.79
N PHE A 373 -1.68 21.62 24.37
CA PHE A 373 -2.70 21.03 25.24
C PHE A 373 -2.26 19.72 25.91
N ALA A 374 -1.56 18.84 25.17
CA ALA A 374 -1.00 17.62 25.74
C ALA A 374 0.10 17.92 26.75
N LEU A 375 0.98 18.88 26.47
CA LEU A 375 2.02 19.32 27.41
C LEU A 375 1.41 19.86 28.72
N ASP A 376 0.39 20.72 28.62
CA ASP A 376 -0.36 21.24 29.79
C ASP A 376 -1.02 20.12 30.60
N THR A 377 -1.60 19.14 29.90
CA THR A 377 -2.21 17.96 30.52
C THR A 377 -1.17 17.13 31.27
N ILE A 378 0.01 16.92 30.68
CA ILE A 378 1.09 16.14 31.28
C ILE A 378 1.63 16.83 32.53
N GLU A 379 1.89 18.13 32.47
CA GLU A 379 2.37 18.89 33.63
C GLU A 379 1.34 18.87 34.76
N THR A 380 0.06 19.02 34.44
CA THR A 380 -1.04 18.91 35.43
C THR A 380 -1.14 17.51 36.03
N SER A 381 -1.01 16.47 35.21
CA SER A 381 -1.14 15.08 35.66
C SER A 381 0.07 14.58 36.45
N THR A 382 1.28 15.05 36.15
CA THR A 382 2.53 14.46 36.63
C THR A 382 3.36 15.39 37.50
N GLY A 383 3.13 16.70 37.42
CA GLY A 383 3.98 17.74 38.00
C GLY A 383 5.28 18.02 37.21
N GLU A 384 5.54 17.30 36.13
CA GLU A 384 6.75 17.46 35.33
C GLU A 384 6.51 18.41 34.16
N ARG A 385 7.33 19.46 34.09
CA ARG A 385 7.25 20.48 33.04
C ARG A 385 7.93 20.05 31.73
N GLU A 386 8.98 19.24 31.83
CA GLU A 386 9.71 18.73 30.67
C GLU A 386 9.18 17.35 30.27
N VAL A 387 9.14 17.08 28.97
CA VAL A 387 8.78 15.78 28.38
C VAL A 387 9.77 15.35 27.32
N ASP A 388 9.82 14.04 27.05
CA ASP A 388 10.38 13.51 25.82
C ASP A 388 9.24 13.32 24.81
N ALA A 389 9.45 13.67 23.54
CA ALA A 389 8.41 13.63 22.53
C ALA A 389 8.75 12.65 21.40
N ILE A 390 7.74 11.93 20.89
CA ILE A 390 7.82 11.13 19.68
C ILE A 390 6.82 11.69 18.67
N GLY A 391 7.26 11.96 17.46
CA GLY A 391 6.39 12.27 16.33
C GLY A 391 6.46 11.18 15.27
N TYR A 392 5.31 10.72 14.77
CA TYR A 392 5.24 9.72 13.71
C TYR A 392 4.61 10.27 12.43
N CYS A 393 5.28 10.06 11.29
CA CYS A 393 4.82 10.50 9.97
C CYS A 393 4.46 12.00 9.99
N VAL A 394 3.27 12.40 9.56
CA VAL A 394 2.83 13.81 9.57
C VAL A 394 2.74 14.39 10.99
N GLY A 395 2.50 13.57 12.01
CA GLY A 395 2.57 13.99 13.42
C GLY A 395 3.99 14.42 13.83
N GLY A 396 5.01 13.81 13.22
CA GLY A 396 6.39 14.26 13.34
C GLY A 396 6.69 15.55 12.59
N THR A 397 6.11 15.76 11.41
CA THR A 397 6.24 17.04 10.69
C THR A 397 5.64 18.19 11.50
N LEU A 398 4.46 17.97 12.12
CA LEU A 398 3.84 18.91 13.04
C LEU A 398 4.71 19.15 14.29
N LEU A 399 5.25 18.10 14.89
CA LEU A 399 6.14 18.19 16.05
C LEU A 399 7.40 19.03 15.73
N ALA A 400 8.03 18.81 14.57
CA ALA A 400 9.19 19.59 14.14
C ALA A 400 8.85 21.07 13.95
N ALA A 401 7.72 21.37 13.29
CA ALA A 401 7.27 22.75 13.12
C ALA A 401 6.96 23.42 14.49
N THR A 402 6.35 22.66 15.41
CA THR A 402 6.04 23.12 16.78
C THR A 402 7.31 23.38 17.58
N LEU A 403 8.32 22.52 17.49
CA LEU A 403 9.61 22.71 18.15
C LEU A 403 10.34 23.96 17.64
N ALA A 404 10.32 24.21 16.33
CA ALA A 404 10.87 25.42 15.75
C ALA A 404 10.12 26.68 16.23
N PHE A 405 8.78 26.61 16.32
CA PHE A 405 7.96 27.69 16.85
C PHE A 405 8.22 27.94 18.35
N HIS A 406 8.30 26.88 19.15
CA HIS A 406 8.66 26.94 20.57
C HIS A 406 10.04 27.57 20.78
N ALA A 407 11.00 27.29 19.91
CA ALA A 407 12.31 27.93 19.96
C ALA A 407 12.24 29.45 19.72
N LYS A 408 11.39 29.90 18.77
CA LYS A 408 11.14 31.34 18.52
C LYS A 408 10.44 32.04 19.69
N THR A 409 9.46 31.37 20.29
CA THR A 409 8.65 31.89 21.39
C THR A 409 9.24 31.61 22.78
N ASN A 410 10.46 31.04 22.83
CA ASN A 410 11.19 30.70 24.05
C ASN A 410 10.43 29.74 25.00
N VAL A 411 9.58 28.88 24.43
CA VAL A 411 8.93 27.77 25.14
C VAL A 411 9.89 26.59 25.17
N LYS A 412 10.24 26.13 26.38
CA LYS A 412 11.19 25.02 26.60
C LYS A 412 10.54 23.96 27.48
N ARG A 413 9.80 23.04 26.85
CA ARG A 413 9.07 21.95 27.51
C ARG A 413 9.37 20.57 26.94
N ILE A 414 9.90 20.49 25.72
CA ILE A 414 10.33 19.22 25.11
C ILE A 414 11.85 19.16 25.20
N ALA A 415 12.36 18.15 25.91
CA ALA A 415 13.79 18.01 26.21
C ALA A 415 14.53 17.11 25.21
N SER A 416 13.82 16.18 24.57
CA SER A 416 14.32 15.38 23.45
C SER A 416 13.19 15.05 22.48
N ALA A 417 13.53 14.83 21.21
CA ALA A 417 12.56 14.50 20.17
C ALA A 417 12.97 13.23 19.42
N THR A 418 12.02 12.33 19.20
CA THR A 418 12.15 11.16 18.34
C THR A 418 11.24 11.34 17.13
N PHE A 419 11.77 11.20 15.93
CA PHE A 419 11.02 11.25 14.68
C PHE A 419 10.99 9.86 14.06
N LEU A 420 9.80 9.30 13.86
CA LEU A 420 9.60 8.00 13.24
C LEU A 420 9.09 8.23 11.81
N ALA A 421 9.82 7.74 10.80
CA ALA A 421 9.48 7.86 9.38
C ALA A 421 8.87 9.24 9.02
N THR A 422 9.54 10.30 9.46
CA THR A 422 9.02 11.68 9.42
C THR A 422 9.76 12.50 8.39
N GLN A 423 9.03 13.21 7.54
CA GLN A 423 9.61 14.15 6.61
C GLN A 423 9.52 15.58 7.17
N VAL A 424 10.67 16.23 7.28
CA VAL A 424 10.78 17.69 7.49
C VAL A 424 11.36 18.40 6.26
N ASP A 425 11.90 17.63 5.32
CA ASP A 425 12.22 18.02 3.96
C ASP A 425 11.47 17.10 2.99
N PHE A 426 10.87 17.69 1.94
CA PHE A 426 10.04 17.01 0.94
C PHE A 426 10.66 17.04 -0.46
N THR A 427 11.97 17.30 -0.57
CA THR A 427 12.70 17.28 -1.85
C THR A 427 12.56 15.90 -2.51
N TYR A 428 12.75 14.83 -1.73
CA TYR A 428 12.66 13.44 -2.15
C TYR A 428 11.42 12.73 -1.59
N ALA A 429 10.27 13.42 -1.56
CA ALA A 429 9.01 12.90 -0.98
C ALA A 429 8.34 11.74 -1.75
N GLY A 430 9.06 11.12 -2.68
CA GLY A 430 8.63 9.93 -3.42
C GLY A 430 7.45 10.17 -4.35
N ASP A 431 6.75 9.09 -4.67
CA ASP A 431 5.66 9.04 -5.65
C ASP A 431 4.45 9.91 -5.23
N LEU A 432 4.36 10.36 -3.97
CA LEU A 432 3.34 11.32 -3.55
C LEU A 432 3.44 12.66 -4.29
N LYS A 433 4.63 13.06 -4.77
CA LYS A 433 4.81 14.26 -5.59
C LYS A 433 4.10 14.17 -6.95
N VAL A 434 3.68 12.98 -7.38
CA VAL A 434 2.88 12.79 -8.59
C VAL A 434 1.48 13.37 -8.45
N PHE A 435 0.94 13.40 -7.22
CA PHE A 435 -0.40 13.89 -6.92
C PHE A 435 -0.41 15.35 -6.41
N VAL A 436 0.74 16.03 -6.47
CA VAL A 436 0.88 17.39 -5.97
C VAL A 436 1.46 18.29 -7.05
N ASP A 437 0.57 18.97 -7.76
CA ASP A 437 0.84 20.18 -8.53
C ASP A 437 -0.20 21.26 -8.20
N GLU A 438 0.05 22.50 -8.62
CA GLU A 438 -0.81 23.65 -8.27
C GLU A 438 -2.27 23.44 -8.71
N ALA A 439 -2.49 22.81 -9.86
CA ALA A 439 -3.84 22.57 -10.38
C ALA A 439 -4.56 21.49 -9.57
N GLN A 440 -3.86 20.41 -9.22
CA GLN A 440 -4.37 19.35 -8.35
C GLN A 440 -4.69 19.87 -6.95
N VAL A 441 -3.77 20.63 -6.33
CA VAL A 441 -3.96 21.20 -4.99
C VAL A 441 -5.17 22.15 -4.98
N SER A 442 -5.28 23.05 -5.96
CA SER A 442 -6.42 23.98 -6.08
C SER A 442 -7.75 23.25 -6.25
N THR A 443 -7.74 22.11 -6.94
CA THR A 443 -8.92 21.26 -7.11
C THR A 443 -9.32 20.57 -5.81
N ILE A 444 -8.34 20.01 -5.08
CA ILE A 444 -8.56 19.42 -3.76
C ILE A 444 -9.10 20.47 -2.79
N GLU A 445 -8.56 21.70 -2.81
CA GLU A 445 -9.06 22.82 -2.00
C GLU A 445 -10.51 23.18 -2.33
N THR A 446 -10.86 23.27 -3.62
CA THR A 446 -12.23 23.54 -4.05
C THR A 446 -13.20 22.47 -3.54
N TYR A 447 -12.81 21.19 -3.66
CA TYR A 447 -13.58 20.08 -3.11
C TYR A 447 -13.74 20.20 -1.60
N MET A 448 -12.64 20.35 -0.86
CA MET A 448 -12.63 20.45 0.60
C MET A 448 -13.44 21.64 1.12
N ASN A 449 -13.42 22.77 0.41
CA ASN A 449 -14.21 23.95 0.75
C ASN A 449 -15.72 23.72 0.57
N ALA A 450 -16.11 22.91 -0.41
CA ALA A 450 -17.51 22.57 -0.63
C ALA A 450 -18.02 21.51 0.36
N THR A 451 -17.22 20.52 0.69
CA THR A 451 -17.60 19.40 1.58
C THR A 451 -17.41 19.71 3.06
N GLY A 452 -16.44 20.57 3.39
CA GLY A 452 -15.99 20.90 4.75
C GLY A 452 -14.91 19.96 5.32
N TYR A 453 -14.44 18.98 4.52
CA TYR A 453 -13.35 18.04 4.87
C TYR A 453 -12.87 17.28 3.62
N PHE A 454 -11.65 16.75 3.66
CA PHE A 454 -11.20 15.74 2.69
C PHE A 454 -11.59 14.35 3.16
N ASP A 455 -12.19 13.56 2.28
CA ASP A 455 -12.69 12.23 2.60
C ASP A 455 -11.54 11.22 2.73
N GLY A 456 -11.56 10.39 3.78
CA GLY A 456 -10.50 9.40 4.02
C GLY A 456 -10.43 8.33 2.91
N SER A 457 -11.53 8.01 2.25
CA SER A 457 -11.56 7.05 1.14
C SER A 457 -10.71 7.52 -0.06
N LYS A 458 -10.70 8.82 -0.35
CA LYS A 458 -9.91 9.42 -1.44
C LYS A 458 -8.42 9.36 -1.13
N MET A 459 -8.05 9.59 0.13
CA MET A 459 -6.68 9.44 0.60
C MET A 459 -6.23 7.97 0.56
N ALA A 460 -7.09 7.05 1.01
CA ALA A 460 -6.82 5.60 0.94
C ALA A 460 -6.64 5.13 -0.50
N ALA A 461 -7.43 5.64 -1.45
CA ALA A 461 -7.28 5.36 -2.87
C ALA A 461 -5.93 5.83 -3.42
N ALA A 462 -5.50 7.05 -3.06
CA ALA A 462 -4.17 7.57 -3.42
C ALA A 462 -3.04 6.68 -2.87
N PHE A 463 -3.10 6.30 -1.59
CA PHE A 463 -2.10 5.39 -0.98
C PHE A 463 -2.08 4.01 -1.63
N ASN A 464 -3.24 3.42 -1.95
CA ASN A 464 -3.31 2.14 -2.64
C ASN A 464 -2.68 2.21 -4.04
N MET A 465 -2.86 3.33 -4.76
CA MET A 465 -2.24 3.55 -6.07
C MET A 465 -0.71 3.62 -5.99
N LEU A 466 -0.13 4.14 -4.91
CA LEU A 466 1.34 4.17 -4.72
C LEU A 466 1.97 2.76 -4.72
N ARG A 467 1.19 1.71 -4.41
CA ARG A 467 1.63 0.31 -4.29
C ARG A 467 0.69 -0.65 -4.99
N ALA A 468 0.13 -0.30 -6.15
CA ALA A 468 -0.89 -1.13 -6.81
C ALA A 468 -0.46 -2.59 -7.03
N SER A 469 0.80 -2.83 -7.41
CA SER A 469 1.38 -4.17 -7.59
C SER A 469 1.40 -5.03 -6.32
N GLU A 470 1.40 -4.41 -5.14
CA GLU A 470 1.47 -5.09 -3.84
C GLU A 470 0.14 -5.07 -3.08
N LEU A 471 -0.67 -4.02 -3.25
CA LEU A 471 -1.88 -3.77 -2.46
C LEU A 471 -3.19 -3.98 -3.23
N ILE A 472 -3.18 -3.82 -4.57
CA ILE A 472 -4.39 -3.94 -5.40
C ILE A 472 -4.39 -5.30 -6.10
N TRP A 473 -3.39 -5.59 -6.92
CA TRP A 473 -3.41 -6.76 -7.81
C TRP A 473 -3.36 -8.10 -7.09
N PRO A 474 -2.54 -8.31 -6.05
CA PRO A 474 -2.58 -9.57 -5.28
C PRO A 474 -3.95 -9.84 -4.67
N TYR A 475 -4.66 -8.79 -4.26
CA TYR A 475 -6.01 -8.88 -3.71
C TYR A 475 -7.04 -9.20 -4.82
N VAL A 476 -6.99 -8.51 -5.97
CA VAL A 476 -7.84 -8.84 -7.12
C VAL A 476 -7.67 -10.32 -7.52
N VAL A 477 -6.42 -10.81 -7.59
CA VAL A 477 -6.12 -12.20 -7.94
C VAL A 477 -6.64 -13.17 -6.88
N ASN A 478 -6.31 -12.98 -5.61
CA ASN A 478 -6.68 -13.95 -4.58
C ASN A 478 -8.17 -13.91 -4.24
N ASN A 479 -8.76 -12.73 -4.11
CA ASN A 479 -10.14 -12.60 -3.68
C ASN A 479 -11.09 -12.73 -4.87
N TYR A 480 -10.95 -11.87 -5.89
CA TYR A 480 -11.94 -11.83 -6.96
C TYR A 480 -11.75 -12.92 -8.01
N LEU A 481 -10.53 -13.40 -8.23
CA LEU A 481 -10.29 -14.48 -9.20
C LEU A 481 -10.19 -15.86 -8.56
N LYS A 482 -9.47 -16.02 -7.43
CA LYS A 482 -9.41 -17.32 -6.73
C LYS A 482 -10.57 -17.54 -5.76
N GLY A 483 -11.40 -16.54 -5.49
CA GLY A 483 -12.56 -16.67 -4.59
C GLY A 483 -12.17 -16.84 -3.12
N GLN A 484 -10.98 -16.41 -2.72
CA GLN A 484 -10.46 -16.59 -1.37
C GLN A 484 -10.88 -15.43 -0.47
N GLU A 485 -11.32 -15.74 0.74
CA GLU A 485 -11.57 -14.71 1.75
C GLU A 485 -10.25 -14.17 2.31
N PRO A 486 -10.17 -12.86 2.62
CA PRO A 486 -8.95 -12.28 3.16
C PRO A 486 -8.72 -12.78 4.59
N LEU A 487 -7.46 -13.04 4.94
CA LEU A 487 -7.10 -13.39 6.31
C LEU A 487 -7.23 -12.16 7.24
N PRO A 488 -7.54 -12.34 8.53
CA PRO A 488 -7.54 -11.25 9.48
C PRO A 488 -6.10 -10.76 9.71
N PHE A 489 -5.80 -9.60 9.16
CA PHE A 489 -4.52 -8.92 9.29
C PHE A 489 -4.73 -7.53 9.89
N ASP A 490 -4.20 -7.33 11.09
CA ASP A 490 -4.35 -6.13 11.92
C ASP A 490 -3.85 -4.84 11.24
N LEU A 491 -2.71 -4.90 10.56
CA LEU A 491 -2.14 -3.75 9.85
C LEU A 491 -3.03 -3.31 8.68
N LEU A 492 -3.62 -4.27 7.94
CA LEU A 492 -4.55 -3.95 6.86
C LEU A 492 -5.89 -3.46 7.42
N TYR A 493 -6.31 -3.91 8.61
CA TYR A 493 -7.45 -3.36 9.32
C TYR A 493 -7.23 -1.88 9.65
N TRP A 494 -6.06 -1.55 10.22
CA TRP A 494 -5.65 -0.16 10.43
C TRP A 494 -5.61 0.66 9.13
N ASN A 495 -5.02 0.11 8.06
CA ASN A 495 -4.93 0.81 6.78
C ASN A 495 -6.30 1.17 6.21
N SER A 496 -7.30 0.29 6.42
CA SER A 496 -8.68 0.48 5.96
C SER A 496 -9.55 1.37 6.87
N ASP A 497 -9.06 1.72 8.06
CA ASP A 497 -9.74 2.59 9.04
C ASP A 497 -9.24 4.03 8.90
N SER A 498 -9.49 4.59 7.71
CA SER A 498 -9.09 5.94 7.32
C SER A 498 -9.82 7.02 8.12
N THR A 499 -9.23 8.22 8.11
CA THR A 499 -9.76 9.42 8.76
C THR A 499 -9.92 10.54 7.76
N ARG A 500 -10.91 11.39 7.97
CA ARG A 500 -11.06 12.66 7.25
C ARG A 500 -9.95 13.64 7.63
N MET A 501 -9.76 14.66 6.80
CA MET A 501 -8.85 15.79 7.10
C MET A 501 -9.57 17.12 7.01
N THR A 502 -9.22 18.06 7.88
CA THR A 502 -9.78 19.41 7.83
C THR A 502 -9.23 20.16 6.61
N PRO A 503 -10.04 20.98 5.91
CA PRO A 503 -9.59 21.76 4.76
C PRO A 503 -8.41 22.66 5.10
N ALA A 504 -8.51 23.42 6.20
CA ALA A 504 -7.47 24.36 6.60
C ALA A 504 -6.12 23.68 6.87
N ASN A 505 -6.12 22.50 7.50
CA ASN A 505 -4.89 21.79 7.82
C ASN A 505 -4.30 21.07 6.59
N HIS A 506 -5.15 20.38 5.81
CA HIS A 506 -4.67 19.61 4.67
C HIS A 506 -4.16 20.48 3.52
N ALA A 507 -4.86 21.58 3.21
CA ALA A 507 -4.40 22.56 2.23
C ALA A 507 -3.04 23.16 2.64
N TYR A 508 -2.91 23.55 3.91
CA TYR A 508 -1.65 24.07 4.44
C TYR A 508 -0.52 23.04 4.34
N TYR A 509 -0.81 21.76 4.63
CA TYR A 509 0.16 20.68 4.51
C TYR A 509 0.66 20.49 3.08
N LEU A 510 -0.27 20.36 2.12
CA LEU A 510 0.08 20.13 0.72
C LEU A 510 0.90 21.29 0.16
N ARG A 511 0.48 22.54 0.40
CA ARG A 511 1.19 23.72 -0.11
C ARG A 511 2.54 23.92 0.56
N ASN A 512 2.60 23.96 1.88
CA ASN A 512 3.82 24.36 2.59
C ASN A 512 4.84 23.23 2.74
N CYS A 513 4.44 21.96 2.58
CA CYS A 513 5.35 20.82 2.62
C CYS A 513 5.60 20.24 1.23
N TYR A 514 4.60 19.63 0.58
CA TYR A 514 4.84 18.89 -0.68
C TYR A 514 5.13 19.79 -1.88
N LEU A 515 4.44 20.93 -1.99
CA LEU A 515 4.56 21.84 -3.14
C LEU A 515 5.76 22.77 -2.98
N ASP A 516 5.77 23.59 -1.92
CA ASP A 516 6.76 24.66 -1.74
C ASP A 516 7.94 24.27 -0.84
N ASN A 517 7.86 23.14 -0.13
CA ASN A 517 8.88 22.66 0.82
C ASN A 517 9.39 23.76 1.78
N LYS A 518 8.47 24.57 2.31
CA LYS A 518 8.80 25.78 3.08
C LYS A 518 9.42 25.47 4.43
N LEU A 519 9.12 24.32 5.04
CA LEU A 519 9.68 23.95 6.35
C LEU A 519 11.21 23.82 6.30
N SER A 520 11.74 23.03 5.36
CA SER A 520 13.19 22.83 5.22
C SER A 520 13.91 24.07 4.70
N ASN A 521 13.25 24.85 3.84
CA ASN A 521 13.76 26.14 3.35
C ASN A 521 13.67 27.26 4.39
N GLY A 522 13.13 26.97 5.58
CA GLY A 522 12.94 27.95 6.65
C GLY A 522 12.07 29.13 6.21
N LEU A 523 11.06 28.88 5.38
CA LEU A 523 10.07 29.83 4.85
C LEU A 523 8.67 29.59 5.44
N MET A 524 8.48 28.51 6.21
CA MET A 524 7.20 28.19 6.84
C MET A 524 6.91 29.22 7.94
N GLU A 525 5.68 29.72 7.98
CA GLU A 525 5.23 30.69 8.99
C GLU A 525 4.08 30.09 9.81
N LEU A 526 4.17 30.17 11.13
CA LEU A 526 3.09 29.79 12.05
C LEU A 526 2.89 30.90 13.08
N ALA A 527 1.65 31.33 13.28
CA ALA A 527 1.28 32.42 14.19
C ALA A 527 2.14 33.69 14.01
N GLY A 528 2.49 34.00 12.76
CA GLY A 528 3.33 35.16 12.39
C GLY A 528 4.84 34.95 12.56
N GLU A 529 5.28 33.80 13.05
CA GLU A 529 6.69 33.49 13.25
C GLU A 529 7.24 32.60 12.13
N ARG A 530 8.38 33.01 11.57
CA ARG A 530 9.08 32.25 10.53
C ARG A 530 9.96 31.18 11.16
N LEU A 531 9.70 29.92 10.80
CA LEU A 531 10.31 28.75 11.42
C LEU A 531 11.70 28.46 10.85
N SER A 532 12.58 27.95 11.70
CA SER A 532 13.85 27.35 11.28
C SER A 532 14.11 26.06 12.04
N LEU A 533 14.35 24.96 11.31
CA LEU A 533 14.75 23.69 11.93
C LEU A 533 16.10 23.78 12.66
N LYS A 534 16.95 24.76 12.29
CA LYS A 534 18.22 25.04 12.97
C LYS A 534 18.03 25.53 14.41
N ASP A 535 16.87 26.06 14.75
CA ASP A 535 16.57 26.52 16.11
C ASP A 535 16.25 25.33 17.05
N ILE A 536 16.04 24.13 16.49
CA ILE A 536 15.84 22.89 17.24
C ILE A 536 17.20 22.35 17.66
N VAL A 537 17.65 22.75 18.84
CA VAL A 537 18.98 22.41 19.41
C VAL A 537 18.95 21.27 20.44
N ILE A 538 17.77 20.73 20.74
CA ILE A 538 17.61 19.55 21.62
C ILE A 538 18.11 18.27 20.92
N PRO A 539 18.44 17.20 21.66
CA PRO A 539 18.79 15.92 21.07
C PRO A 539 17.63 15.33 20.24
N VAL A 540 17.96 14.87 19.04
CA VAL A 540 17.02 14.26 18.09
C VAL A 540 17.42 12.82 17.79
N TYR A 541 16.48 11.90 17.87
CA TYR A 541 16.58 10.56 17.30
C TYR A 541 15.72 10.49 16.04
N ASN A 542 16.30 10.23 14.87
CA ASN A 542 15.55 10.22 13.61
C ASN A 542 15.62 8.86 12.93
N LEU A 543 14.48 8.18 12.86
CA LEU A 543 14.34 6.86 12.28
C LEU A 543 13.76 6.94 10.86
N ALA A 544 14.52 6.44 9.90
CA ALA A 544 14.04 6.13 8.55
C ALA A 544 13.81 4.62 8.37
N THR A 545 13.04 4.22 7.35
CA THR A 545 12.93 2.80 6.95
C THR A 545 13.43 2.60 5.52
N SER A 546 14.18 1.53 5.26
CA SER A 546 14.96 1.34 4.02
C SER A 546 14.10 1.17 2.77
N GLU A 547 12.91 0.58 2.92
CA GLU A 547 11.94 0.34 1.85
C GLU A 547 10.72 1.28 2.02
N ASP A 548 10.90 2.43 2.69
CA ASP A 548 9.84 3.43 2.82
C ASP A 548 9.58 4.12 1.49
N HIS A 549 8.32 4.16 1.10
CA HIS A 549 7.87 4.86 -0.10
C HIS A 549 6.88 5.98 0.20
N ILE A 550 6.47 6.12 1.47
CA ILE A 550 5.60 7.19 1.97
C ILE A 550 6.49 8.32 2.50
N ALA A 551 7.48 7.97 3.31
CA ALA A 551 8.52 8.85 3.82
C ALA A 551 9.91 8.31 3.44
N PRO A 552 10.33 8.43 2.17
CA PRO A 552 11.55 7.81 1.69
C PRO A 552 12.76 8.15 2.55
N ALA A 553 13.59 7.15 2.85
CA ALA A 553 14.76 7.31 3.73
C ALA A 553 15.66 8.47 3.32
N LYS A 554 15.80 8.72 2.01
CA LYS A 554 16.56 9.85 1.47
C LYS A 554 16.02 11.21 1.89
N SER A 555 14.69 11.37 1.94
CA SER A 555 14.05 12.62 2.40
C SER A 555 14.21 12.80 3.90
N VAL A 556 14.05 11.73 4.68
CA VAL A 556 14.27 11.74 6.14
C VAL A 556 15.74 12.04 6.48
N PHE A 557 16.68 11.46 5.74
CA PHE A 557 18.11 11.70 5.88
C PHE A 557 18.48 13.15 5.58
N LEU A 558 18.01 13.69 4.44
CA LEU A 558 18.24 15.10 4.10
C LEU A 558 17.67 16.03 5.19
N GLY A 559 16.44 15.77 5.64
CA GLY A 559 15.82 16.54 6.73
C GLY A 559 16.58 16.47 8.05
N SER A 560 17.24 15.35 8.35
CA SER A 560 18.06 15.18 9.56
C SER A 560 19.18 16.20 9.67
N SER A 561 19.78 16.58 8.52
CA SER A 561 20.87 17.56 8.48
C SER A 561 20.43 19.00 8.77
N LEU A 562 19.12 19.27 8.87
CA LEU A 562 18.57 20.60 9.04
C LEU A 562 18.36 21.00 10.51
N PHE A 563 18.40 20.03 11.43
CA PHE A 563 18.29 20.30 12.86
C PHE A 563 19.59 20.92 13.40
N GLY A 564 19.46 21.84 14.36
CA GLY A 564 20.62 22.53 14.96
C GLY A 564 21.33 21.73 16.06
N GLY A 565 20.64 20.76 16.66
CA GLY A 565 21.14 19.89 17.73
C GLY A 565 21.85 18.63 17.22
N SER A 566 22.25 17.77 18.16
CA SER A 566 22.77 16.44 17.84
C SER A 566 21.66 15.55 17.28
N VAL A 567 21.92 14.87 16.17
CA VAL A 567 20.98 13.94 15.53
C VAL A 567 21.57 12.54 15.48
N ASP A 568 20.89 11.60 16.13
CA ASP A 568 21.13 10.17 16.02
C ASP A 568 20.23 9.62 14.91
N PHE A 569 20.76 9.49 13.69
CA PHE A 569 20.03 8.91 12.57
C PHE A 569 20.14 7.39 12.58
N VAL A 570 19.00 6.72 12.39
CA VAL A 570 18.91 5.25 12.37
C VAL A 570 18.09 4.83 11.16
N LEU A 571 18.58 3.83 10.44
CA LEU A 571 17.86 3.23 9.31
C LEU A 571 17.36 1.84 9.71
N ALA A 572 16.06 1.64 9.77
CA ALA A 572 15.47 0.31 9.98
C ALA A 572 15.21 -0.38 8.64
N GLY A 573 15.31 -1.70 8.61
CA GLY A 573 14.89 -2.51 7.46
C GLY A 573 13.38 -2.52 7.25
N SER A 574 12.95 -2.95 6.06
CA SER A 574 11.55 -3.01 5.63
C SER A 574 10.91 -1.64 5.35
N GLY A 575 9.60 -1.63 5.09
CA GLY A 575 8.84 -0.44 4.68
C GLY A 575 8.22 0.34 5.84
N HIS A 576 7.48 1.41 5.49
CA HIS A 576 6.96 2.45 6.39
C HIS A 576 6.43 1.96 7.74
N ILE A 577 5.57 0.94 7.72
CA ILE A 577 4.93 0.41 8.93
C ILE A 577 5.77 -0.71 9.54
N ALA A 578 6.21 -1.68 8.72
CA ALA A 578 6.89 -2.88 9.20
C ALA A 578 8.28 -2.59 9.79
N GLY A 579 8.96 -1.55 9.31
CA GLY A 579 10.23 -1.09 9.86
C GLY A 579 10.06 -0.34 11.18
N VAL A 580 9.01 0.49 11.31
CA VAL A 580 8.72 1.21 12.57
C VAL A 580 8.16 0.26 13.63
N VAL A 581 7.13 -0.52 13.28
CA VAL A 581 6.47 -1.47 14.17
C VAL A 581 7.17 -2.82 14.12
N ASN A 582 8.38 -2.88 14.69
CA ASN A 582 9.22 -4.07 14.73
C ASN A 582 9.51 -4.52 16.18
N PRO A 583 8.62 -5.31 16.82
CA PRO A 583 8.83 -5.79 18.18
C PRO A 583 10.12 -6.63 18.35
N PRO A 584 10.97 -6.35 19.36
CA PRO A 584 12.22 -7.06 19.61
C PRO A 584 12.07 -8.59 19.72
N GLU A 585 10.96 -9.05 20.28
CA GLU A 585 10.69 -10.48 20.52
C GLU A 585 10.57 -11.26 19.21
N ARG A 586 10.26 -10.60 18.10
CA ARG A 586 10.11 -11.24 16.78
C ARG A 586 11.44 -11.51 16.10
N ARG A 587 12.52 -10.83 16.50
CA ARG A 587 13.87 -10.96 15.92
C ARG A 587 13.85 -10.90 14.38
N LYS A 588 13.07 -9.97 13.84
CA LYS A 588 12.94 -9.74 12.40
C LYS A 588 13.70 -8.49 11.99
N TYR A 589 14.13 -8.50 10.74
CA TYR A 589 14.85 -7.40 10.10
C TYR A 589 16.17 -7.06 10.83
N ARG A 590 16.66 -5.88 10.50
CA ARG A 590 17.93 -5.31 10.91
C ARG A 590 17.80 -3.80 10.92
N TYR A 591 18.75 -3.14 11.56
CA TYR A 591 18.85 -1.69 11.53
C TYR A 591 20.32 -1.27 11.43
N TRP A 592 20.56 -0.06 10.97
CA TRP A 592 21.89 0.51 10.81
C TRP A 592 22.03 1.77 11.67
N THR A 593 23.23 2.00 12.20
CA THR A 593 23.58 3.16 13.04
C THR A 593 25.00 3.65 12.76
N ASP A 594 25.43 4.72 13.43
CA ASP A 594 26.82 5.22 13.47
C ASP A 594 27.43 5.66 12.13
N GLY A 595 26.62 5.78 11.08
CA GLY A 595 27.03 6.45 9.84
C GLY A 595 27.21 7.96 10.04
N GLN A 596 28.11 8.56 9.28
CA GLN A 596 28.33 10.02 9.32
C GLN A 596 27.23 10.73 8.55
N LEU A 597 26.46 11.61 9.21
CA LEU A 597 25.40 12.44 8.59
C LEU A 597 26.01 13.52 7.68
N LYS A 598 26.60 13.09 6.57
CA LYS A 598 27.23 13.94 5.55
C LYS A 598 26.95 13.37 4.16
N ASP A 599 27.01 14.25 3.17
CA ASP A 599 26.96 13.92 1.75
C ASP A 599 25.64 13.22 1.33
N THR A 600 25.62 11.89 1.29
CA THR A 600 24.48 11.11 0.79
C THR A 600 24.05 10.00 1.75
N LEU A 601 22.82 9.50 1.58
CA LEU A 601 22.33 8.36 2.35
C LEU A 601 23.17 7.11 2.05
N GLU A 602 23.59 6.94 0.80
CA GLU A 602 24.40 5.83 0.34
C GLU A 602 25.77 5.82 1.05
N ASP A 603 26.41 6.98 1.18
CA ASP A 603 27.66 7.13 1.94
C ASP A 603 27.45 6.86 3.42
N TRP A 604 26.33 7.34 3.99
CA TRP A 604 25.97 7.05 5.37
C TRP A 604 25.81 5.55 5.61
N VAL A 605 25.10 4.83 4.73
CA VAL A 605 24.91 3.38 4.82
C VAL A 605 26.24 2.65 4.68
N ALA A 606 27.10 3.06 3.74
CA ALA A 606 28.42 2.45 3.56
C ALA A 606 29.33 2.60 4.79
N GLY A 607 29.18 3.69 5.55
CA GLY A 607 29.90 3.95 6.80
C GLY A 607 29.19 3.48 8.07
N SER A 608 27.99 2.91 7.96
CA SER A 608 27.16 2.51 9.10
C SER A 608 27.52 1.11 9.63
N GLN A 609 27.06 0.81 10.85
CA GLN A 609 27.13 -0.52 11.44
C GLN A 609 25.76 -1.21 11.33
N GLU A 610 25.73 -2.45 10.85
CA GLU A 610 24.51 -3.27 10.77
C GLU A 610 24.29 -4.03 12.07
N HIS A 611 23.06 -3.99 12.58
CA HIS A 611 22.62 -4.67 13.79
C HIS A 611 21.40 -5.55 13.48
N GLU A 612 21.41 -6.78 14.01
CA GLU A 612 20.25 -7.68 13.89
C GLU A 612 19.11 -7.29 14.83
N GLY A 613 17.87 -7.52 14.38
CA GLY A 613 16.68 -7.36 15.22
C GLY A 613 16.08 -5.95 15.18
N SER A 614 15.53 -5.53 16.30
CA SER A 614 14.71 -4.31 16.40
C SER A 614 15.52 -3.10 16.83
N TRP A 615 15.29 -1.97 16.18
CA TRP A 615 15.81 -0.67 16.59
C TRP A 615 15.20 -0.18 17.93
N TRP A 616 14.08 -0.75 18.40
CA TRP A 616 13.43 -0.31 19.64
C TRP A 616 14.38 -0.38 20.84
N THR A 617 15.19 -1.44 20.94
CA THR A 617 16.17 -1.58 22.02
C THR A 617 17.26 -0.51 21.96
N HIS A 618 17.73 -0.19 20.76
CA HIS A 618 18.69 0.90 20.56
C HIS A 618 18.08 2.26 20.93
N TRP A 619 16.83 2.52 20.56
CA TRP A 619 16.12 3.73 20.98
C TRP A 619 15.97 3.80 22.51
N GLN A 620 15.66 2.69 23.17
CA GLN A 620 15.60 2.63 24.65
C GLN A 620 16.94 2.97 25.31
N ASP A 621 18.04 2.46 24.77
CA ASP A 621 19.39 2.77 25.25
C ASP A 621 19.74 4.27 25.05
N TRP A 622 19.21 4.87 23.98
CA TRP A 622 19.37 6.30 23.70
C TRP A 622 18.51 7.20 24.61
N ILE A 623 17.24 6.84 24.84
CA ILE A 623 16.29 7.69 25.60
C ILE A 623 16.40 7.52 27.11
N GLY A 624 16.71 6.30 27.59
CA GLY A 624 16.75 5.97 29.02
C GLY A 624 17.63 6.92 29.85
N PRO A 625 18.90 7.19 29.45
CA PRO A 625 19.75 8.14 30.15
C PRO A 625 19.25 9.59 30.13
N LYS A 626 18.40 9.95 29.15
CA LYS A 626 17.86 11.31 28.98
C LYS A 626 16.57 11.52 29.78
N ALA A 627 15.77 10.47 30.00
CA ALA A 627 14.47 10.52 30.67
C ALA A 627 14.53 10.77 32.20
N GLY A 628 15.75 10.90 32.75
CA GLY A 628 15.99 11.25 34.14
C GLY A 628 15.91 10.07 35.11
N ASN A 629 15.95 10.37 36.42
CA ASN A 629 15.92 9.34 37.47
C ASN A 629 14.58 8.58 37.48
N GLN A 630 14.58 7.38 38.05
CA GLN A 630 13.35 6.62 38.30
C GLN A 630 12.57 7.21 39.49
N VAL A 631 11.25 7.22 39.38
CA VAL A 631 10.28 7.65 40.40
C VAL A 631 9.19 6.58 40.57
N PRO A 632 8.44 6.55 41.69
CA PRO A 632 7.32 5.62 41.83
C PRO A 632 6.32 5.74 40.67
N ALA A 633 5.77 4.60 40.25
CA ALA A 633 4.82 4.54 39.14
C ALA A 633 3.60 5.45 39.36
N ARG A 634 3.15 6.10 38.28
CA ARG A 634 2.08 7.10 38.31
C ARG A 634 0.73 6.47 37.95
N LYS A 635 -0.34 6.87 38.64
CA LYS A 635 -1.71 6.54 38.22
C LYS A 635 -2.13 7.48 37.08
N PRO A 636 -2.86 7.00 36.06
CA PRO A 636 -3.43 7.87 35.05
C PRO A 636 -4.24 9.04 35.66
N GLY A 637 -3.96 10.26 35.22
CA GLY A 637 -4.55 11.52 35.71
C GLY A 637 -3.92 12.08 36.99
N GLY A 638 -3.04 11.32 37.65
CA GLY A 638 -2.46 11.72 38.93
C GLY A 638 -3.54 11.96 40.00
N SER A 639 -3.35 13.00 40.82
CA SER A 639 -4.37 13.48 41.77
C SER A 639 -5.19 14.65 41.24
N ALA A 640 -4.80 15.23 40.10
CA ALA A 640 -5.36 16.48 39.58
C ALA A 640 -6.43 16.27 38.50
N LEU A 641 -6.32 15.21 37.70
CA LEU A 641 -7.22 14.95 36.58
C LEU A 641 -8.06 13.70 36.83
N THR A 642 -9.35 13.81 36.54
CA THR A 642 -10.28 12.67 36.59
C THR A 642 -10.32 11.99 35.22
N ALA A 643 -10.19 10.66 35.19
CA ALA A 643 -10.33 9.89 33.97
C ALA A 643 -11.72 10.09 33.34
N LEU A 644 -11.76 10.41 32.05
CA LEU A 644 -12.98 10.66 31.28
C LEU A 644 -13.56 9.38 30.66
N ALA A 645 -12.69 8.44 30.28
CA ALA A 645 -13.02 7.14 29.72
C ALA A 645 -11.80 6.21 29.78
N ASP A 646 -12.00 4.91 29.54
CA ASP A 646 -10.91 3.98 29.31
C ASP A 646 -10.27 4.19 27.93
N ALA A 647 -8.98 3.89 27.80
CA ALA A 647 -8.33 3.74 26.50
C ALA A 647 -9.05 2.62 25.70
N PRO A 648 -9.17 2.73 24.37
CA PRO A 648 -8.46 3.67 23.49
C PRO A 648 -9.18 5.03 23.28
N GLY A 649 -10.20 5.34 24.10
CA GLY A 649 -10.96 6.59 24.01
C GLY A 649 -12.14 6.51 23.05
N THR A 650 -12.78 7.66 22.81
CA THR A 650 -14.00 7.74 21.98
C THR A 650 -13.74 8.28 20.59
N TYR A 651 -12.71 9.13 20.40
CA TYR A 651 -12.42 9.75 19.10
C TYR A 651 -11.93 8.72 18.08
N VAL A 652 -11.13 7.76 18.53
CA VAL A 652 -10.62 6.67 17.68
C VAL A 652 -11.73 5.74 17.16
N LEU A 653 -12.88 5.68 17.84
CA LEU A 653 -13.99 4.79 17.48
C LEU A 653 -14.85 5.36 16.35
N VAL A 654 -14.71 6.65 16.04
CA VAL A 654 -15.45 7.30 14.95
C VAL A 654 -14.97 6.73 13.61
N ARG A 655 -15.91 6.24 12.81
CA ARG A 655 -15.64 5.72 11.45
C ARG A 655 -16.03 6.75 10.41
N ASP A 656 -15.42 6.63 9.24
CA ASP A 656 -15.73 7.46 8.08
C ASP A 656 -17.15 7.27 7.56
#